data_AF-R6JNZ1-F1
#
_entry.id   AF-R6JNZ1-F1
#
_cell.length_a   1.000
_cell.length_b   1.000
_cell.length_c   1.000
_cell.angle_alpha   90.00
_cell.angle_beta   90.00
_cell.angle_gamma   90.00
#
_symmetry.space_group_name_H-M   'P 1'
#
loop_
_entity.id
_entity.type
_entity.pdbx_description
1 polymer ?
#
loop_
_entity_poly.entity_id
_entity_poly.type
_entity_poly.pdbx_seq_one_letter_code
_entity_poly.pdbx_strand_id
1 'polypeptide(L)'
;MAEQTGLKAKATGLIDNIKYYWTEPPKGKYMSFKEVAAYSVGGIGAYFLISMGTALVVSTTNMIVGGAIGVAPMDMYVLYLISTLANIPLTAVRANMVDNTRGKGGKYRPYLISMGIPTAVISLAYVWFPYDSMYSLFSGKIMGYEGGYIAKCVMVLIFNLLLQFFFNFFQDAYTNLIHVLSPNTQERTDVLAIKSVVYSLAPSIINIVLPLVAQFATNNDLYDIRVYRISYPVFAVLGMVLTIMVYANTQEKIVQAKTHTIQISFIDSFKAVAKNKYFWIIALAGWIGFLESAYGNILTWSYNYGHTCSGGTFALIQTLTGNASLWGMLLAPICIRKWGKKKVLIAVNFANIVCILSMIINMRSIWWLFICVYFNWLVGAFEQITTPAIQADIRDYQQYRSGERIDGMFATVLTIGNIVTLLTSAVLPAVYQRYGVYEGNGYKNSFDILDVNNGDPDLLYKLMSVLIIMAAVGAFLNMAPYFFYDFNEKKQKSVIRVLQVRSLFEDFGNKALNNHQIVEAIDMVNNAREMAVATPKTVDKSSYRNISDKAERKAAKKQYRADLEYNEEIEISQFVCKELDKFGLPVTQHQVAEYSKVYALGLDGIKSADLAELRRELAAAKAMPKDTEDEKEIRSFSIEIAKKKISAKKAHDKYYGTVKEFVSPDMEALTELFNREDDLDARIAELVEAKEVARKARDLDKVRELRAEIKNVQAQRKSVLAKSKALQDEFARFNRAAKPYNDAQKLLVQEENYKHFDEIAALYDEAKAAAAEEDKQKEARLAEKRAEEEAELARRKAEKAAKKRK
;
A
#
# COMPACT_ATOMS: atom_id res chain seq x y z
N MET A 1 17.82 -4.81 43.87
CA MET A 1 19.02 -4.93 43.02
C MET A 1 18.97 -6.07 42.00
N ALA A 2 18.28 -7.20 42.26
CA ALA A 2 18.16 -8.32 41.30
C ALA A 2 17.31 -8.03 40.03
N GLU A 3 16.37 -7.08 40.09
CA GLU A 3 15.52 -6.71 38.96
C GLU A 3 16.23 -5.73 37.99
N GLN A 4 17.12 -4.87 38.51
CA GLN A 4 17.97 -3.98 37.72
C GLN A 4 19.09 -4.74 36.97
N THR A 5 19.62 -5.83 37.53
CA THR A 5 20.59 -6.69 36.86
C THR A 5 19.96 -7.51 35.73
N GLY A 6 18.71 -7.96 35.87
CA GLY A 6 17.97 -8.62 34.79
C GLY A 6 17.61 -7.69 33.62
N LEU A 7 17.25 -6.44 33.91
CA LEU A 7 17.01 -5.40 32.89
C LEU A 7 18.29 -4.99 32.17
N LYS A 8 19.40 -4.80 32.89
CA LYS A 8 20.71 -4.55 32.28
C LYS A 8 21.15 -5.73 31.41
N ALA A 9 21.04 -6.97 31.89
CA ALA A 9 21.41 -8.16 31.13
C ALA A 9 20.55 -8.36 29.87
N LYS A 10 19.24 -8.09 29.96
CA LYS A 10 18.34 -8.07 28.79
C LYS A 10 18.68 -6.94 27.83
N ALA A 11 19.03 -5.76 28.33
CA ALA A 11 19.42 -4.62 27.50
C ALA A 11 20.77 -4.83 26.80
N THR A 12 21.77 -5.40 27.47
CA THR A 12 23.05 -5.78 26.85
C THR A 12 22.84 -6.87 25.80
N GLY A 13 22.06 -7.92 26.08
CA GLY A 13 21.74 -8.95 25.09
C GLY A 13 20.96 -8.40 23.88
N LEU A 14 20.14 -7.35 24.07
CA LEU A 14 19.45 -6.65 22.98
C LEU A 14 20.41 -5.81 22.13
N ILE A 15 21.32 -5.07 22.77
CA ILE A 15 22.34 -4.26 22.10
C ILE A 15 23.31 -5.14 21.30
N ASP A 16 23.72 -6.26 21.89
CA ASP A 16 24.58 -7.25 21.26
C ASP A 16 23.87 -7.87 20.05
N ASN A 17 22.61 -8.29 20.18
CA ASN A 17 21.80 -8.77 19.05
C ASN A 17 21.61 -7.71 17.94
N ILE A 18 21.39 -6.44 18.29
CA ILE A 18 21.29 -5.36 17.30
C ILE A 18 22.60 -5.19 16.54
N LYS A 19 23.73 -5.32 17.23
CA LYS A 19 25.06 -5.19 16.65
C LYS A 19 25.38 -6.36 15.72
N TYR A 20 25.08 -7.60 16.12
CA TYR A 20 25.36 -8.80 15.32
C TYR A 20 24.47 -8.92 14.09
N TYR A 21 23.16 -8.67 14.24
CA TYR A 21 22.22 -8.72 13.12
C TYR A 21 22.05 -7.35 12.45
N TRP A 22 23.07 -6.48 12.55
CA TRP A 22 23.04 -5.16 11.92
C TRP A 22 23.02 -5.29 10.40
N THR A 23 23.91 -6.11 9.82
CA THR A 23 24.04 -6.30 8.37
C THR A 23 23.40 -7.58 7.85
N GLU A 24 23.33 -8.63 8.68
CA GLU A 24 22.71 -9.91 8.31
C GLU A 24 21.40 -10.12 9.10
N PRO A 25 20.33 -10.64 8.49
CA PRO A 25 19.06 -10.84 9.18
C PRO A 25 19.11 -12.00 10.19
N PRO A 26 18.37 -11.93 11.31
CA PRO A 26 18.22 -13.04 12.26
C PRO A 26 17.59 -14.30 11.65
N LYS A 27 17.84 -15.49 12.23
CA LYS A 27 17.22 -16.76 11.79
C LYS A 27 15.69 -16.62 11.72
N GLY A 28 15.09 -16.97 10.58
CA GLY A 28 13.65 -16.85 10.32
C GLY A 28 13.13 -15.45 9.98
N LYS A 29 14.02 -14.45 9.90
CA LYS A 29 13.73 -13.08 9.47
C LYS A 29 14.46 -12.78 8.17
N TYR A 30 13.94 -11.80 7.44
CA TYR A 30 14.48 -11.42 6.14
C TYR A 30 15.12 -10.05 6.19
N MET A 31 14.76 -9.16 7.11
CA MET A 31 15.32 -7.82 7.23
C MET A 31 16.39 -7.74 8.33
N SER A 32 17.54 -7.15 7.98
CA SER A 32 18.57 -6.80 8.95
C SER A 32 18.16 -5.59 9.79
N PHE A 33 18.75 -5.39 10.97
CA PHE A 33 18.44 -4.21 11.78
C PHE A 33 18.85 -2.90 11.08
N LYS A 34 19.89 -2.92 10.24
CA LYS A 34 20.26 -1.76 9.41
C LYS A 34 19.16 -1.42 8.41
N GLU A 35 18.56 -2.41 7.75
CA GLU A 35 17.43 -2.19 6.84
C GLU A 35 16.20 -1.65 7.57
N VAL A 36 15.85 -2.23 8.72
CA VAL A 36 14.72 -1.77 9.54
C VAL A 36 14.93 -0.33 10.00
N ALA A 37 16.14 -0.01 10.49
CA ALA A 37 16.49 1.33 10.93
C ALA A 37 16.50 2.33 9.76
N ALA A 38 17.11 1.97 8.62
CA ALA A 38 17.14 2.82 7.43
C ALA A 38 15.73 3.08 6.88
N TYR A 39 14.88 2.05 6.82
CA TYR A 39 13.50 2.18 6.35
C TYR A 39 12.64 3.03 7.30
N SER A 40 12.82 2.88 8.62
CA SER A 40 12.06 3.62 9.63
C SER A 40 12.53 5.08 9.75
N VAL A 41 13.83 5.32 9.95
CA VAL A 41 14.41 6.66 10.10
C VAL A 41 14.40 7.43 8.79
N GLY A 42 14.77 6.79 7.68
CA GLY A 42 14.64 7.37 6.35
C GLY A 42 13.17 7.64 5.97
N GLY A 43 12.23 6.95 6.63
CA GLY A 43 10.81 7.20 6.54
C GLY A 43 10.36 8.59 7.01
N ILE A 44 11.09 9.21 7.95
CA ILE A 44 10.88 10.62 8.32
C ILE A 44 11.08 11.50 7.08
N GLY A 45 12.13 11.21 6.29
CA GLY A 45 12.42 11.91 5.06
C GLY A 45 11.31 11.82 4.02
N ALA A 46 10.87 10.59 3.76
CA ALA A 46 9.75 10.35 2.86
C ALA A 46 8.48 11.06 3.34
N TYR A 47 8.24 11.11 4.66
CA TYR A 47 7.08 11.80 5.22
C TYR A 47 7.17 13.32 5.19
N PHE A 48 8.36 13.93 5.20
CA PHE A 48 8.47 15.36 4.88
C PHE A 48 7.95 15.66 3.47
N LEU A 49 8.37 14.87 2.48
CA LEU A 49 7.91 15.02 1.10
C LEU A 49 6.42 14.70 0.96
N ILE A 50 5.94 13.66 1.65
CA ILE A 50 4.53 13.29 1.62
C ILE A 50 3.66 14.37 2.26
N SER A 51 4.05 14.91 3.40
CA SER A 51 3.33 16.00 4.07
C SER A 51 3.30 17.27 3.23
N MET A 52 4.41 17.63 2.57
CA MET A 52 4.44 18.74 1.61
C MET A 52 3.49 18.50 0.44
N GLY A 53 3.55 17.31 -0.18
CA GLY A 53 2.68 16.95 -1.29
C GLY A 53 1.20 17.00 -0.91
N THR A 54 0.82 16.37 0.21
CA THR A 54 -0.55 16.39 0.73
C THR A 54 -1.04 17.82 1.00
N ALA A 55 -0.18 18.70 1.51
CA ALA A 55 -0.54 20.11 1.77
C ALA A 55 -0.70 20.94 0.49
N LEU A 56 -0.07 20.56 -0.62
CA LEU A 56 -0.10 21.29 -1.90
C LEU A 56 -1.14 20.76 -2.91
N VAL A 57 -1.52 19.48 -2.80
CA VAL A 57 -2.57 18.92 -3.66
C VAL A 57 -3.89 19.64 -3.38
N VAL A 58 -4.49 20.18 -4.44
CA VAL A 58 -5.72 20.97 -4.36
C VAL A 58 -6.84 20.13 -3.77
N SER A 59 -7.46 20.65 -2.72
CA SER A 59 -8.70 20.17 -2.11
C SER A 59 -9.57 21.36 -1.76
N THR A 60 -10.85 21.14 -1.47
CA THR A 60 -11.79 22.22 -1.12
C THR A 60 -11.42 22.98 0.16
N THR A 61 -10.58 22.39 1.01
CA THR A 61 -10.13 22.96 2.30
C THR A 61 -8.64 23.32 2.30
N ASN A 62 -7.99 23.33 1.14
CA ASN A 62 -6.55 23.56 1.06
C ASN A 62 -6.19 25.01 1.44
N MET A 63 -5.55 25.16 2.61
CA MET A 63 -5.15 26.46 3.16
C MET A 63 -4.12 27.19 2.29
N ILE A 64 -3.18 26.47 1.67
CA ILE A 64 -2.10 27.09 0.88
C ILE A 64 -2.66 27.64 -0.42
N VAL A 65 -3.48 26.85 -1.13
CA VAL A 65 -4.04 27.27 -2.42
C VAL A 65 -5.12 28.34 -2.23
N GLY A 66 -6.00 28.17 -1.24
CA GLY A 66 -7.07 29.14 -0.97
C GLY A 66 -6.58 30.40 -0.29
N GLY A 67 -5.88 30.24 0.83
CA GLY A 67 -5.44 31.35 1.67
C GLY A 67 -4.16 32.02 1.18
N ALA A 68 -3.08 31.25 0.99
CA ALA A 68 -1.77 31.84 0.69
C ALA A 68 -1.58 32.24 -0.77
N ILE A 69 -2.06 31.42 -1.70
CA ILE A 69 -2.03 31.74 -3.13
C ILE A 69 -3.18 32.67 -3.47
N GLY A 70 -4.35 32.58 -2.80
CA GLY A 70 -5.49 33.47 -3.01
C GLY A 70 -6.38 33.05 -4.19
N VAL A 71 -6.78 31.78 -4.21
CA VAL A 71 -7.80 31.25 -5.14
C VAL A 71 -9.14 31.22 -4.43
N ALA A 72 -10.20 31.74 -5.05
CA ALA A 72 -11.52 31.80 -4.44
C ALA A 72 -12.10 30.37 -4.20
N PRO A 73 -12.93 30.18 -3.16
CA PRO A 73 -13.44 28.85 -2.79
C PRO A 73 -14.19 28.10 -3.91
N MET A 74 -15.01 28.81 -4.71
CA MET A 74 -15.73 28.20 -5.83
C MET A 74 -14.79 27.76 -6.96
N ASP A 75 -13.76 28.54 -7.25
CA ASP A 75 -12.76 28.19 -8.25
C ASP A 75 -11.88 27.03 -7.76
N MET A 76 -11.57 26.98 -6.47
CA MET A 76 -10.91 25.82 -5.85
C MET A 76 -11.73 24.54 -6.01
N TYR A 77 -13.06 24.61 -5.86
CA TYR A 77 -13.94 23.46 -6.09
C TYR A 77 -13.90 23.00 -7.56
N VAL A 78 -13.90 23.92 -8.52
CA VAL A 78 -13.75 23.60 -9.95
C VAL A 78 -12.40 22.95 -10.23
N LEU A 79 -11.30 23.52 -9.69
CA LEU A 79 -9.96 22.95 -9.80
C LEU A 79 -9.89 21.56 -9.18
N TYR A 80 -10.49 21.36 -8.00
CA TYR A 80 -10.59 20.07 -7.34
C TYR A 80 -11.35 19.04 -8.17
N LEU A 81 -12.46 19.43 -8.80
CA LEU A 81 -13.26 18.57 -9.68
C LEU A 81 -12.44 18.11 -10.90
N ILE A 82 -11.80 19.05 -11.61
CA ILE A 82 -10.95 18.73 -12.77
C ILE A 82 -9.81 17.81 -12.34
N SER A 83 -9.17 18.13 -11.22
CA SER A 83 -8.04 17.37 -10.70
C SER A 83 -8.43 15.96 -10.28
N THR A 84 -9.59 15.78 -9.66
CA THR A 84 -10.11 14.47 -9.24
C THR A 84 -10.40 13.59 -10.46
N LEU A 85 -11.02 14.15 -11.50
CA LEU A 85 -11.30 13.44 -12.75
C LEU A 85 -10.01 13.09 -13.50
N ALA A 86 -9.06 14.02 -13.58
CA ALA A 86 -7.75 13.79 -14.20
C ALA A 86 -6.90 12.77 -13.42
N ASN A 87 -7.09 12.64 -12.11
CA ASN A 87 -6.35 11.67 -11.30
C ASN A 87 -6.70 10.21 -11.67
N ILE A 88 -7.90 9.93 -12.17
CA ILE A 88 -8.30 8.56 -12.58
C ILE A 88 -7.34 7.98 -13.65
N PRO A 89 -7.16 8.61 -14.83
CA PRO A 89 -6.21 8.12 -15.83
C PRO A 89 -4.75 8.24 -15.36
N LEU A 90 -4.38 9.24 -14.55
CA LEU A 90 -3.03 9.35 -14.01
C LEU A 90 -2.68 8.17 -13.11
N THR A 91 -3.57 7.78 -12.19
CA THR A 91 -3.43 6.60 -11.34
C THR A 91 -3.35 5.31 -12.17
N ALA A 92 -4.16 5.19 -13.22
CA ALA A 92 -4.12 4.05 -14.13
C ALA A 92 -2.73 3.88 -14.77
N VAL A 93 -2.11 4.98 -15.21
CA VAL A 93 -0.75 4.96 -15.76
C VAL A 93 0.27 4.56 -14.69
N ARG A 94 0.19 5.13 -13.49
CA ARG A 94 1.11 4.81 -12.37
C ARG A 94 1.03 3.35 -11.97
N ALA A 95 -0.19 2.81 -11.82
CA ALA A 95 -0.43 1.40 -11.51
C ALA A 95 0.17 0.49 -12.57
N ASN A 96 -0.05 0.80 -13.86
CA ASN A 96 0.51 0.03 -14.95
C ASN A 96 2.04 0.08 -15.01
N MET A 97 2.65 1.22 -14.66
CA MET A 97 4.10 1.33 -14.55
C MET A 97 4.61 0.44 -13.42
N VAL A 98 4.04 0.54 -12.22
CA VAL A 98 4.41 -0.28 -11.05
C VAL A 98 4.28 -1.77 -11.36
N ASP A 99 3.13 -2.22 -11.87
CA ASP A 99 2.85 -3.64 -12.10
C ASP A 99 3.77 -4.25 -13.19
N ASN A 100 4.34 -3.42 -14.07
CA ASN A 100 5.24 -3.86 -15.14
C ASN A 100 6.69 -3.43 -14.95
N THR A 101 7.07 -2.86 -13.80
CA THR A 101 8.46 -2.47 -13.53
C THR A 101 9.31 -3.71 -13.35
N ARG A 102 10.44 -3.77 -14.07
CA ARG A 102 11.43 -4.85 -14.01
C ARG A 102 12.83 -4.25 -13.98
N GLY A 103 13.74 -4.90 -13.26
CA GLY A 103 15.16 -4.52 -13.22
C GLY A 103 15.82 -4.90 -11.90
N LYS A 104 17.16 -4.95 -11.90
CA LYS A 104 17.98 -5.28 -10.71
C LYS A 104 17.79 -4.31 -9.52
N GLY A 105 17.21 -3.12 -9.77
CA GLY A 105 16.95 -2.10 -8.77
C GLY A 105 15.76 -2.34 -7.84
N GLY A 106 14.89 -3.31 -8.16
CA GLY A 106 13.61 -3.56 -7.47
C GLY A 106 12.41 -2.87 -8.14
N LYS A 107 11.20 -3.28 -7.76
CA LYS A 107 9.90 -2.79 -8.28
C LYS A 107 9.54 -1.39 -7.79
N TYR A 108 9.80 -1.07 -6.52
CA TYR A 108 9.38 0.17 -5.86
C TYR A 108 10.56 1.08 -5.49
N ARG A 109 11.70 0.50 -5.11
CA ARG A 109 12.90 1.20 -4.64
C ARG A 109 13.41 2.25 -5.64
N PRO A 110 13.51 2.00 -6.97
CA PRO A 110 13.95 3.02 -7.93
C PRO A 110 13.03 4.24 -8.01
N TYR A 111 11.73 4.06 -7.71
CA TYR A 111 10.76 5.16 -7.71
C TYR A 111 10.90 6.11 -6.52
N LEU A 112 11.55 5.70 -5.44
CA LEU A 112 11.85 6.60 -4.32
C LEU A 112 12.70 7.80 -4.77
N ILE A 113 13.64 7.60 -5.68
CA ILE A 113 14.51 8.66 -6.18
C ILE A 113 13.91 9.31 -7.43
N SER A 114 13.51 8.48 -8.41
CA SER A 114 13.03 8.99 -9.70
C SER A 114 11.70 9.74 -9.61
N MET A 115 10.85 9.44 -8.62
CA MET A 115 9.60 10.20 -8.36
C MET A 115 9.73 11.15 -7.16
N GLY A 116 10.60 10.84 -6.19
CA GLY A 116 10.86 11.72 -5.04
C GLY A 116 11.52 13.05 -5.43
N ILE A 117 12.52 13.03 -6.32
CA ILE A 117 13.20 14.26 -6.78
C ILE A 117 12.21 15.19 -7.52
N PRO A 118 11.47 14.73 -8.55
CA PRO A 118 10.45 15.56 -9.19
C PRO A 118 9.42 16.09 -8.19
N THR A 119 8.96 15.27 -7.25
CA THR A 119 8.01 15.70 -6.21
C THR A 119 8.56 16.87 -5.39
N ALA A 120 9.80 16.79 -4.92
CA ALA A 120 10.45 17.87 -4.21
C ALA A 120 10.57 19.13 -5.08
N VAL A 121 11.06 19.00 -6.31
CA VAL A 121 11.26 20.15 -7.23
C VAL A 121 9.94 20.82 -7.58
N ILE A 122 8.91 20.05 -7.92
CA ILE A 122 7.57 20.56 -8.25
C ILE A 122 6.97 21.25 -7.03
N SER A 123 7.11 20.69 -5.83
CA SER A 123 6.59 21.30 -4.60
C SER A 123 7.25 22.66 -4.31
N LEU A 124 8.57 22.77 -4.53
CA LEU A 124 9.29 24.05 -4.40
C LEU A 124 8.86 25.04 -5.48
N ALA A 125 8.77 24.59 -6.73
CA ALA A 125 8.32 25.41 -7.85
C ALA A 125 6.89 25.94 -7.63
N TYR A 126 6.00 25.12 -7.06
CA TYR A 126 4.63 25.51 -6.73
C TYR A 126 4.63 26.72 -5.78
N VAL A 127 5.37 26.64 -4.66
CA VAL A 127 5.36 27.70 -3.63
C VAL A 127 6.16 28.95 -4.04
N TRP A 128 7.19 28.78 -4.86
CA TRP A 128 8.03 29.88 -5.35
C TRP A 128 7.49 30.55 -6.62
N PHE A 129 6.46 30.00 -7.26
CA PHE A 129 5.91 30.58 -8.47
C PHE A 129 5.36 32.00 -8.20
N PRO A 130 5.69 33.00 -9.04
CA PRO A 130 5.25 34.37 -8.85
C PRO A 130 3.82 34.56 -9.40
N TYR A 131 2.82 34.10 -8.65
CA TYR A 131 1.42 34.16 -9.06
C TYR A 131 0.92 35.58 -9.36
N ASP A 132 1.39 36.58 -8.62
CA ASP A 132 0.98 37.99 -8.82
C ASP A 132 1.48 38.55 -10.16
N SER A 133 2.60 38.04 -10.68
CA SER A 133 3.10 38.43 -12.01
C SER A 133 2.19 37.95 -13.15
N MET A 134 1.21 37.08 -12.89
CA MET A 134 0.24 36.68 -13.92
C MET A 134 -0.70 37.84 -14.28
N TYR A 135 -0.98 38.75 -13.34
CA TYR A 135 -1.82 39.92 -13.58
C TYR A 135 -1.16 40.96 -14.49
N SER A 136 0.17 41.05 -14.47
CA SER A 136 0.90 41.92 -15.39
C SER A 136 1.12 41.30 -16.77
N LEU A 137 1.13 39.97 -16.88
CA LEU A 137 1.37 39.25 -18.14
C LEU A 137 0.09 39.01 -18.95
N PHE A 138 -1.07 38.87 -18.30
CA PHE A 138 -2.34 38.57 -18.95
C PHE A 138 -3.38 39.65 -18.63
N SER A 139 -3.41 40.69 -19.46
CA SER A 139 -4.40 41.78 -19.38
C SER A 139 -5.69 41.45 -20.13
N GLY A 140 -6.83 41.87 -19.60
CA GLY A 140 -8.16 41.71 -20.21
C GLY A 140 -9.10 40.81 -19.40
N LYS A 141 -10.39 40.79 -19.73
CA LYS A 141 -11.36 39.88 -19.12
C LYS A 141 -11.54 38.64 -19.97
N ILE A 142 -11.45 37.46 -19.35
CA ILE A 142 -11.71 36.16 -19.97
C ILE A 142 -12.79 35.48 -19.13
N MET A 143 -13.87 35.00 -19.74
CA MET A 143 -15.00 34.34 -19.03
C MET A 143 -15.58 35.14 -17.83
N GLY A 144 -15.52 36.48 -17.86
CA GLY A 144 -16.01 37.35 -16.78
C GLY A 144 -15.01 37.63 -15.65
N TYR A 145 -13.85 36.96 -15.62
CA TYR A 145 -12.77 37.15 -14.65
C TYR A 145 -11.58 37.88 -15.28
N GLU A 146 -10.69 38.44 -14.46
CA GLU A 146 -9.42 39.00 -14.95
C GLU A 146 -8.53 37.89 -15.52
N GLY A 147 -7.92 38.15 -16.69
CA GLY A 147 -7.06 37.19 -17.39
C GLY A 147 -5.89 36.69 -16.53
N GLY A 148 -5.31 37.57 -15.71
CA GLY A 148 -4.28 37.21 -14.74
C GLY A 148 -4.74 36.22 -13.67
N TYR A 149 -5.98 36.37 -13.19
CA TYR A 149 -6.56 35.42 -12.24
C TYR A 149 -6.78 34.04 -12.87
N ILE A 150 -7.26 33.99 -14.11
CA ILE A 150 -7.40 32.73 -14.83
C ILE A 150 -6.04 32.07 -15.08
N ALA A 151 -5.02 32.84 -15.50
CA ALA A 151 -3.68 32.32 -15.70
C ALA A 151 -3.08 31.75 -14.40
N LYS A 152 -3.33 32.41 -13.26
CA LYS A 152 -2.99 31.90 -11.92
C LYS A 152 -3.68 30.56 -11.62
N CYS A 153 -4.99 30.45 -11.82
CA CYS A 153 -5.75 29.20 -11.64
C CYS A 153 -5.25 28.07 -12.55
N VAL A 154 -4.90 28.39 -13.80
CA VAL A 154 -4.32 27.42 -14.75
C VAL A 154 -2.94 26.93 -14.26
N MET A 155 -2.08 27.81 -13.74
CA MET A 155 -0.80 27.36 -13.20
C MET A 155 -0.96 26.52 -11.94
N VAL A 156 -1.88 26.89 -11.04
CA VAL A 156 -2.27 26.06 -9.89
C VAL A 156 -2.70 24.67 -10.36
N LEU A 157 -3.54 24.59 -11.41
CA LEU A 157 -3.96 23.32 -11.98
C LEU A 157 -2.80 22.50 -12.55
N ILE A 158 -1.89 23.13 -13.30
CA ILE A 158 -0.73 22.44 -13.90
C ILE A 158 0.17 21.84 -12.80
N PHE A 159 0.53 22.64 -11.80
CA PHE A 159 1.33 22.13 -10.68
C PHE A 159 0.59 21.04 -9.91
N ASN A 160 -0.74 21.18 -9.74
CA ASN A 160 -1.54 20.17 -9.08
C ASN A 160 -1.55 18.85 -9.86
N LEU A 161 -1.73 18.87 -11.20
CA LEU A 161 -1.70 17.66 -12.02
C LEU A 161 -0.33 16.98 -12.01
N LEU A 162 0.74 17.77 -12.01
CA LEU A 162 2.10 17.25 -11.84
C LEU A 162 2.27 16.56 -10.48
N LEU A 163 1.84 17.18 -9.38
CA LEU A 163 1.87 16.56 -8.06
C LEU A 163 0.96 15.31 -7.99
N GLN A 164 -0.25 15.36 -8.55
CA GLN A 164 -1.16 14.21 -8.60
C GLN A 164 -0.51 13.00 -9.29
N PHE A 165 0.40 13.21 -10.24
CA PHE A 165 1.21 12.14 -10.79
C PHE A 165 2.42 11.80 -9.91
N PHE A 166 3.39 12.71 -9.79
CA PHE A 166 4.69 12.42 -9.18
C PHE A 166 4.62 12.17 -7.68
N PHE A 167 3.90 13.01 -6.92
CA PHE A 167 3.79 12.89 -5.47
C PHE A 167 3.03 11.61 -5.10
N ASN A 168 1.87 11.37 -5.71
CA ASN A 168 1.12 10.14 -5.39
C ASN A 168 1.91 8.89 -5.81
N PHE A 169 2.66 8.91 -6.93
CA PHE A 169 3.52 7.78 -7.30
C PHE A 169 4.62 7.56 -6.24
N PHE A 170 5.28 8.63 -5.81
CA PHE A 170 6.28 8.54 -4.75
C PHE A 170 5.69 7.96 -3.46
N GLN A 171 4.50 8.43 -3.06
CA GLN A 171 3.79 7.91 -1.89
C GLN A 171 3.45 6.43 -2.03
N ASP A 172 2.89 6.02 -3.18
CA ASP A 172 2.57 4.62 -3.48
C ASP A 172 3.83 3.74 -3.44
N ALA A 173 4.95 4.22 -3.99
CA ALA A 173 6.21 3.49 -3.96
C ALA A 173 6.75 3.30 -2.54
N TYR A 174 6.74 4.37 -1.73
CA TYR A 174 7.22 4.30 -0.35
C TYR A 174 6.32 3.46 0.56
N THR A 175 5.00 3.59 0.42
CA THR A 175 4.04 2.86 1.25
C THR A 175 4.02 1.37 0.94
N ASN A 176 4.11 0.99 -0.34
CA ASN A 176 4.10 -0.41 -0.75
C ASN A 176 5.46 -1.11 -0.61
N LEU A 177 6.57 -0.38 -0.43
CA LEU A 177 7.91 -0.95 -0.31
C LEU A 177 8.01 -2.02 0.80
N ILE A 178 7.35 -1.84 1.93
CA ILE A 178 7.37 -2.84 3.03
C ILE A 178 6.85 -4.22 2.60
N HIS A 179 5.93 -4.26 1.64
CA HIS A 179 5.37 -5.52 1.17
C HIS A 179 6.37 -6.35 0.37
N VAL A 180 7.47 -5.76 -0.11
CA VAL A 180 8.51 -6.44 -0.90
C VAL A 180 9.85 -6.57 -0.16
N LEU A 181 10.01 -5.93 1.01
CA LEU A 181 11.23 -6.01 1.83
C LEU A 181 11.35 -7.30 2.65
N SER A 182 10.24 -7.92 2.99
CA SER A 182 10.18 -9.23 3.67
C SER A 182 9.00 -10.04 3.15
N PRO A 183 9.12 -11.35 2.93
CA PRO A 183 8.00 -12.25 2.70
C PRO A 183 7.24 -12.61 4.00
N ASN A 184 7.80 -12.37 5.18
CA ASN A 184 7.20 -12.74 6.46
C ASN A 184 6.21 -11.67 6.96
N THR A 185 4.92 -12.03 7.09
CA THR A 185 3.83 -11.14 7.54
C THR A 185 4.03 -10.59 8.95
N GLN A 186 4.56 -11.40 9.88
CA GLN A 186 4.79 -10.97 11.25
C GLN A 186 5.92 -9.93 11.32
N GLU A 187 6.99 -10.16 10.56
CA GLU A 187 8.10 -9.21 10.42
C GLU A 187 7.64 -7.89 9.82
N ARG A 188 6.84 -7.90 8.74
CA ARG A 188 6.24 -6.69 8.15
C ARG A 188 5.44 -5.89 9.19
N THR A 189 4.66 -6.58 10.02
CA THR A 189 3.81 -5.94 11.05
C THR A 189 4.64 -5.27 12.14
N ASP A 190 5.71 -5.94 12.61
CA ASP A 190 6.59 -5.38 13.63
C ASP A 190 7.37 -4.16 13.09
N VAL A 191 7.86 -4.23 11.85
CA VAL A 191 8.51 -3.09 11.18
C VAL A 191 7.54 -1.96 10.93
N LEU A 192 6.29 -2.25 10.54
CA LEU A 192 5.24 -1.25 10.38
C LEU A 192 4.97 -0.51 11.69
N ALA A 193 4.89 -1.21 12.83
CA ALA A 193 4.69 -0.56 14.12
C ALA A 193 5.84 0.41 14.48
N ILE A 194 7.09 0.00 14.26
CA ILE A 194 8.27 0.86 14.49
C ILE A 194 8.23 2.06 13.54
N LYS A 195 8.06 1.80 12.24
CA LYS A 195 7.95 2.84 11.21
C LYS A 195 6.85 3.84 11.54
N SER A 196 5.67 3.36 11.95
CA SER A 196 4.50 4.21 12.20
C SER A 196 4.70 5.21 13.34
N VAL A 197 5.52 4.84 14.33
CA VAL A 197 5.90 5.77 15.40
C VAL A 197 6.98 6.73 14.93
N VAL A 198 7.96 6.26 14.16
CA VAL A 198 9.13 7.07 13.76
C VAL A 198 8.75 8.12 12.73
N TYR A 199 7.96 7.78 11.70
CA TYR A 199 7.62 8.71 10.62
C TYR A 199 6.61 9.80 11.02
N SER A 200 5.88 9.65 12.13
CA SER A 200 4.88 10.61 12.62
C SER A 200 5.55 11.85 13.18
N LEU A 201 6.86 11.74 13.47
CA LEU A 201 7.72 12.87 13.80
C LEU A 201 7.78 13.89 12.68
N ALA A 202 7.72 13.51 11.39
CA ALA A 202 7.81 14.48 10.30
C ALA A 202 6.64 15.48 10.30
N PRO A 203 5.35 15.03 10.29
CA PRO A 203 4.21 15.92 10.46
C PRO A 203 4.28 16.75 11.75
N SER A 204 4.69 16.16 12.87
CA SER A 204 4.84 16.89 14.14
C SER A 204 5.88 18.01 14.05
N ILE A 205 7.03 17.76 13.42
CA ILE A 205 8.07 18.77 13.18
C ILE A 205 7.53 19.89 12.29
N ILE A 206 6.82 19.55 11.20
CA ILE A 206 6.21 20.56 10.31
C ILE A 206 5.21 21.44 11.08
N ASN A 207 4.34 20.85 11.89
CA ASN A 207 3.34 21.58 12.69
C ASN A 207 3.96 22.50 13.75
N ILE A 208 5.19 22.24 14.20
CA ILE A 208 5.93 23.12 15.11
C ILE A 208 6.69 24.20 14.33
N VAL A 209 7.37 23.82 13.25
CA VAL A 209 8.26 24.71 12.49
C VAL A 209 7.48 25.76 11.71
N LEU A 210 6.33 25.43 11.10
CA LEU A 210 5.58 26.41 10.30
C LEU A 210 5.08 27.62 11.13
N PRO A 211 4.44 27.45 12.30
CA PRO A 211 4.09 28.59 13.16
C PRO A 211 5.29 29.38 13.66
N LEU A 212 6.41 28.71 14.00
CA LEU A 212 7.63 29.40 14.41
C LEU A 212 8.20 30.26 13.27
N VAL A 213 8.15 29.77 12.03
CA VAL A 213 8.56 30.52 10.85
C VAL A 213 7.64 31.71 10.61
N ALA A 214 6.32 31.53 10.77
CA ALA A 214 5.38 32.62 10.68
C ALA A 214 5.67 33.73 11.71
N GLN A 215 6.00 33.36 12.95
CA GLN A 215 6.33 34.32 14.02
C GLN A 215 7.53 35.21 13.65
N PHE A 216 8.60 34.64 13.10
CA PHE A 216 9.81 35.42 12.80
C PHE A 216 9.82 36.07 11.42
N ALA A 217 9.13 35.50 10.43
CA ALA A 217 9.24 35.93 9.02
C ALA A 217 8.05 36.74 8.51
N THR A 218 6.86 36.58 9.10
CA THR A 218 5.60 37.09 8.52
C THR A 218 4.66 37.68 9.57
N ASN A 219 5.18 38.20 10.68
CA ASN A 219 4.39 38.79 11.78
C ASN A 219 3.28 37.85 12.31
N ASN A 220 3.60 36.56 12.41
CA ASN A 220 2.67 35.50 12.86
C ASN A 220 1.52 35.20 11.90
N ASP A 221 1.64 35.60 10.62
CA ASP A 221 0.69 35.23 9.57
C ASP A 221 1.09 33.92 8.89
N LEU A 222 0.35 32.84 9.17
CA LEU A 222 0.55 31.52 8.58
C LEU A 222 0.01 31.44 7.13
N TYR A 223 -0.84 32.38 6.72
CA TYR A 223 -1.38 32.46 5.36
C TYR A 223 -0.40 33.15 4.41
N ASP A 224 0.68 33.74 4.90
CA ASP A 224 1.69 34.32 4.02
C ASP A 224 2.53 33.23 3.34
N ILE A 225 2.56 33.25 2.01
CA ILE A 225 3.31 32.28 1.18
C ILE A 225 4.81 32.26 1.52
N ARG A 226 5.37 33.34 2.07
CA ARG A 226 6.78 33.43 2.49
C ARG A 226 7.14 32.40 3.56
N VAL A 227 6.21 32.04 4.45
CA VAL A 227 6.43 30.98 5.45
C VAL A 227 6.83 29.68 4.75
N TYR A 228 6.05 29.28 3.75
CA TYR A 228 6.27 28.07 2.98
C TYR A 228 7.51 28.18 2.08
N ARG A 229 7.80 29.36 1.50
CA ARG A 229 9.01 29.60 0.70
C ARG A 229 10.29 29.39 1.49
N ILE A 230 10.28 29.66 2.80
CA ILE A 230 11.43 29.46 3.71
C ILE A 230 11.48 28.00 4.21
N SER A 231 10.34 27.45 4.64
CA SER A 231 10.31 26.12 5.28
C SER A 231 10.47 24.96 4.30
N TYR A 232 9.81 25.02 3.14
CA TYR A 232 9.72 23.88 2.21
C TYR A 232 11.08 23.48 1.60
N PRO A 233 12.01 24.39 1.26
CA PRO A 233 13.36 24.02 0.85
C PRO A 233 14.09 23.16 1.89
N VAL A 234 13.98 23.51 3.17
CA VAL A 234 14.62 22.76 4.27
C VAL A 234 14.03 21.36 4.38
N PHE A 235 12.70 21.25 4.37
CA PHE A 235 12.00 19.96 4.40
C PHE A 235 12.28 19.11 3.17
N ALA A 236 12.36 19.71 1.98
CA ALA A 236 12.67 19.01 0.73
C ALA A 236 14.09 18.43 0.73
N VAL A 237 15.10 19.20 1.18
CA VAL A 237 16.49 18.74 1.24
C VAL A 237 16.66 17.65 2.28
N LEU A 238 16.17 17.86 3.51
CA LEU A 238 16.19 16.83 4.56
C LEU A 238 15.41 15.59 4.15
N GLY A 239 14.24 15.80 3.53
CA GLY A 239 13.38 14.78 2.97
C GLY A 239 14.09 13.88 1.97
N MET A 240 14.75 14.48 0.99
CA MET A 240 15.49 13.76 -0.03
C MET A 240 16.72 13.04 0.52
N VAL A 241 17.51 13.67 1.38
CA VAL A 241 18.72 13.05 1.97
C VAL A 241 18.35 11.78 2.76
N LEU A 242 17.32 11.88 3.60
CA LEU A 242 16.83 10.74 4.38
C LEU A 242 16.15 9.67 3.51
N THR A 243 15.46 10.05 2.43
CA THR A 243 14.90 9.10 1.46
C THR A 243 15.99 8.37 0.68
N ILE A 244 17.09 9.04 0.33
CA ILE A 244 18.27 8.40 -0.29
C ILE A 244 18.89 7.36 0.64
N MET A 245 18.84 7.57 1.97
CA MET A 245 19.27 6.55 2.93
C MET A 245 18.43 5.28 2.84
N VAL A 246 17.11 5.39 2.61
CA VAL A 246 16.23 4.22 2.36
C VAL A 246 16.65 3.53 1.08
N TYR A 247 16.82 4.29 -0.01
CA TYR A 247 17.25 3.74 -1.28
C TYR A 247 18.60 3.02 -1.15
N ALA A 248 19.61 3.63 -0.55
CA ALA A 248 20.96 3.05 -0.49
C ALA A 248 21.06 1.78 0.37
N ASN A 249 20.22 1.66 1.42
CA ASN A 249 20.38 0.62 2.44
C ASN A 249 19.29 -0.45 2.47
N THR A 250 18.27 -0.37 1.61
CA THR A 250 17.24 -1.41 1.50
C THR A 250 17.39 -2.21 0.21
N GLN A 251 17.07 -3.50 0.25
CA GLN A 251 16.98 -4.36 -0.92
C GLN A 251 15.64 -5.08 -0.95
N GLU A 252 15.00 -5.08 -2.12
CA GLU A 252 13.76 -5.83 -2.32
C GLU A 252 14.08 -7.32 -2.41
N LYS A 253 13.46 -8.11 -1.54
CA LYS A 253 13.76 -9.55 -1.40
C LYS A 253 12.80 -10.42 -2.19
N ILE A 254 11.64 -9.88 -2.54
CA ILE A 254 10.68 -10.52 -3.43
C ILE A 254 10.96 -10.03 -4.85
N VAL A 255 12.12 -10.42 -5.40
CA VAL A 255 12.33 -10.28 -6.84
C VAL A 255 11.50 -11.40 -7.47
N GLN A 256 10.32 -11.03 -7.97
CA GLN A 256 9.40 -11.92 -8.66
C GLN A 256 10.17 -12.85 -9.62
N ALA A 257 9.78 -14.13 -9.65
CA ALA A 257 10.43 -15.13 -10.49
C ALA A 257 10.59 -14.60 -11.92
N LYS A 258 11.83 -14.60 -12.43
CA LYS A 258 12.16 -14.17 -13.80
C LYS A 258 11.37 -14.93 -14.87
N THR A 259 10.86 -16.11 -14.52
CA THR A 259 10.19 -17.07 -15.39
C THR A 259 8.70 -16.78 -15.65
N HIS A 260 8.05 -15.89 -14.91
CA HIS A 260 6.63 -15.57 -15.18
C HIS A 260 6.32 -14.09 -15.03
N THR A 261 6.82 -13.30 -15.98
CA THR A 261 6.31 -11.94 -16.15
C THR A 261 5.98 -11.74 -17.62
N ILE A 262 4.79 -12.20 -18.00
CA ILE A 262 4.08 -11.57 -19.11
C ILE A 262 3.51 -10.26 -18.56
N GLN A 263 3.59 -9.19 -19.34
CA GLN A 263 2.98 -7.90 -19.02
C GLN A 263 1.50 -8.13 -18.66
N ILE A 264 1.11 -7.84 -17.41
CA ILE A 264 -0.30 -8.03 -17.03
C ILE A 264 -1.10 -6.96 -17.76
N SER A 265 -2.00 -7.38 -18.63
CA SER A 265 -2.88 -6.48 -19.39
C SER A 265 -3.71 -5.63 -18.43
N PHE A 266 -3.64 -4.31 -18.59
CA PHE A 266 -4.37 -3.34 -17.76
C PHE A 266 -5.85 -3.71 -17.57
N ILE A 267 -6.54 -4.06 -18.67
CA ILE A 267 -7.97 -4.39 -18.66
C ILE A 267 -8.24 -5.67 -17.86
N ASP A 268 -7.30 -6.60 -17.90
CA ASP A 268 -7.43 -7.88 -17.22
C ASP A 268 -7.18 -7.72 -15.72
N SER A 269 -6.14 -6.98 -15.32
CA SER A 269 -5.94 -6.58 -13.92
C SER A 269 -7.15 -5.83 -13.37
N PHE A 270 -7.69 -4.88 -14.14
CA PHE A 270 -8.84 -4.10 -13.75
C PHE A 270 -10.07 -4.97 -13.48
N LYS A 271 -10.38 -5.88 -14.41
CA LYS A 271 -11.50 -6.84 -14.25
C LYS A 271 -11.27 -7.79 -13.07
N ALA A 272 -10.03 -8.23 -12.86
CA ALA A 272 -9.69 -9.12 -11.77
C ALA A 272 -9.92 -8.46 -10.40
N VAL A 273 -9.47 -7.21 -10.23
CA VAL A 273 -9.74 -6.41 -9.02
C VAL A 273 -11.23 -6.10 -8.87
N ALA A 274 -11.91 -5.73 -9.96
CA ALA A 274 -13.34 -5.43 -9.93
C ALA A 274 -14.22 -6.63 -9.55
N LYS A 275 -13.73 -7.88 -9.67
CA LYS A 275 -14.46 -9.06 -9.17
C LYS A 275 -14.25 -9.26 -7.67
N ASN A 276 -13.24 -8.65 -7.04
CA ASN A 276 -12.87 -8.90 -5.64
C ASN A 276 -13.90 -8.34 -4.66
N LYS A 277 -14.61 -9.23 -3.94
CA LYS A 277 -15.67 -8.82 -3.01
C LYS A 277 -15.16 -7.99 -1.83
N TYR A 278 -13.97 -8.30 -1.31
CA TYR A 278 -13.41 -7.62 -0.15
C TYR A 278 -12.94 -6.22 -0.47
N PHE A 279 -12.42 -6.02 -1.68
CA PHE A 279 -12.15 -4.69 -2.19
C PHE A 279 -13.38 -3.79 -2.15
N TRP A 280 -14.52 -4.26 -2.69
CA TRP A 280 -15.75 -3.46 -2.71
C TRP A 280 -16.31 -3.19 -1.32
N ILE A 281 -16.20 -4.13 -0.38
CA ILE A 281 -16.63 -3.91 1.00
C ILE A 281 -15.90 -2.70 1.62
N ILE A 282 -14.58 -2.61 1.44
CA ILE A 282 -13.78 -1.53 2.02
C ILE A 282 -13.93 -0.23 1.24
N ALA A 283 -13.93 -0.32 -0.09
CA ALA A 283 -14.13 0.85 -0.96
C ALA A 283 -15.48 1.51 -0.66
N LEU A 284 -16.55 0.72 -0.53
CA LEU A 284 -17.87 1.21 -0.15
C LEU A 284 -17.87 1.83 1.25
N ALA A 285 -17.24 1.19 2.24
CA ALA A 285 -17.13 1.74 3.60
C ALA A 285 -16.53 3.15 3.61
N GLY A 286 -15.44 3.36 2.86
CA GLY A 286 -14.83 4.67 2.71
C GLY A 286 -15.71 5.70 1.98
N TRP A 287 -16.38 5.30 0.88
CA TRP A 287 -17.17 6.24 0.09
C TRP A 287 -18.48 6.65 0.77
N ILE A 288 -19.16 5.73 1.46
CA ILE A 288 -20.41 6.03 2.17
C ILE A 288 -20.16 6.65 3.56
N GLY A 289 -18.98 6.40 4.13
CA GLY A 289 -18.56 6.94 5.42
C GLY A 289 -18.14 8.42 5.41
N PHE A 290 -18.15 9.09 4.25
CA PHE A 290 -17.58 10.43 4.06
C PHE A 290 -18.07 11.49 5.07
N LEU A 291 -19.34 11.40 5.51
CA LEU A 291 -19.94 12.33 6.45
C LEU A 291 -19.31 12.27 7.84
N GLU A 292 -18.62 11.18 8.20
CA GLU A 292 -17.92 11.06 9.48
C GLU A 292 -16.98 12.26 9.70
N SER A 293 -16.37 12.81 8.65
CA SER A 293 -15.49 13.98 8.74
C SER A 293 -16.20 15.31 9.09
N ALA A 294 -17.54 15.36 9.06
CA ALA A 294 -18.31 16.58 9.30
C ALA A 294 -18.10 17.19 10.69
N TYR A 295 -17.76 16.38 11.68
CA TYR A 295 -17.48 16.86 13.05
C TYR A 295 -16.11 17.56 13.17
N GLY A 296 -15.22 17.42 12.17
CA GLY A 296 -13.79 17.79 12.29
C GLY A 296 -13.53 19.25 12.68
N ASN A 297 -14.44 20.17 12.35
CA ASN A 297 -14.31 21.59 12.67
C ASN A 297 -14.99 22.02 13.98
N ILE A 298 -15.71 21.13 14.67
CA ILE A 298 -16.51 21.47 15.86
C ILE A 298 -15.68 22.10 16.97
N LEU A 299 -14.48 21.57 17.23
CA LEU A 299 -13.60 22.09 18.28
C LEU A 299 -13.09 23.50 17.91
N THR A 300 -12.70 23.69 16.65
CA THR A 300 -12.25 24.98 16.11
C THR A 300 -13.38 26.01 16.09
N TRP A 301 -14.60 25.62 15.71
CA TRP A 301 -15.75 26.52 15.69
C TRP A 301 -16.22 26.90 17.10
N SER A 302 -16.20 25.94 18.04
CA SER A 302 -16.49 26.21 19.45
C SER A 302 -15.51 27.23 20.05
N TYR A 303 -14.24 27.23 19.61
CA TYR A 303 -13.28 28.26 19.98
C TYR A 303 -13.49 29.59 19.23
N ASN A 304 -13.42 29.57 17.90
CA ASN A 304 -13.42 30.78 17.07
C ASN A 304 -14.74 31.58 17.14
N TYR A 305 -15.87 30.88 17.12
CA TYR A 305 -17.20 31.51 17.05
C TYR A 305 -17.98 31.37 18.36
N GLY A 306 -17.70 30.32 19.13
CA GLY A 306 -18.32 30.09 20.43
C GLY A 306 -17.61 30.77 21.61
N HIS A 307 -16.38 31.29 21.40
CA HIS A 307 -15.56 31.96 22.42
C HIS A 307 -15.42 31.16 23.74
N THR A 308 -15.43 29.83 23.65
CA THR A 308 -15.55 28.94 24.83
C THR A 308 -14.28 28.81 25.67
N CYS A 309 -13.12 29.28 25.18
CA CYS A 309 -11.87 29.31 25.93
C CYS A 309 -10.87 30.34 25.40
N SER A 310 -9.79 30.56 26.14
CA SER A 310 -8.66 31.40 25.71
C SER A 310 -7.78 30.68 24.68
N GLY A 311 -7.05 31.46 23.86
CA GLY A 311 -6.18 30.91 22.81
C GLY A 311 -5.08 29.97 23.34
N GLY A 312 -4.51 30.25 24.52
CA GLY A 312 -3.53 29.36 25.16
C GLY A 312 -4.13 28.00 25.54
N THR A 313 -5.37 27.99 26.05
CA THR A 313 -6.09 26.76 26.37
C THR A 313 -6.44 25.98 25.11
N PHE A 314 -6.88 26.65 24.04
CA PHE A 314 -7.16 25.99 22.77
C PHE A 314 -5.92 25.38 22.13
N ALA A 315 -4.78 26.07 22.17
CA ALA A 315 -3.50 25.54 21.69
C ALA A 315 -3.06 24.28 22.46
N LEU A 316 -3.26 24.27 23.78
CA LEU A 316 -3.02 23.07 24.61
C LEU A 316 -3.96 21.93 24.20
N ILE A 317 -5.25 22.20 24.04
CA ILE A 317 -6.26 21.22 23.62
C ILE A 317 -5.87 20.59 22.28
N GLN A 318 -5.53 21.41 21.27
CA GLN A 318 -5.08 20.93 19.95
C GLN A 318 -3.81 20.08 20.03
N THR A 319 -2.87 20.46 20.91
CA THR A 319 -1.65 19.68 21.13
C THR A 319 -1.96 18.32 21.76
N LEU A 320 -2.87 18.28 22.74
CA LEU A 320 -3.26 17.05 23.41
C LEU A 320 -4.09 16.12 22.51
N THR A 321 -5.04 16.65 21.73
CA THR A 321 -5.80 15.86 20.75
C THR A 321 -4.89 15.26 19.68
N GLY A 322 -3.92 16.01 19.16
CA GLY A 322 -2.93 15.48 18.22
C GLY A 322 -2.09 14.33 18.77
N ASN A 323 -1.76 14.37 20.08
CA ASN A 323 -1.04 13.29 20.75
C ASN A 323 -1.90 12.04 21.03
N ALA A 324 -3.23 12.13 20.97
CA ALA A 324 -4.12 10.99 21.21
C ALA A 324 -3.86 9.83 20.23
N SER A 325 -3.53 10.16 18.97
CA SER A 325 -3.27 9.16 17.94
C SER A 325 -2.02 8.32 18.20
N LEU A 326 -1.00 8.87 18.88
CA LEU A 326 0.19 8.11 19.27
C LEU A 326 -0.21 6.93 20.17
N TRP A 327 -1.04 7.18 21.18
CA TRP A 327 -1.50 6.15 22.11
C TRP A 327 -2.39 5.12 21.42
N GLY A 328 -3.26 5.55 20.52
CA GLY A 328 -4.06 4.65 19.70
C GLY A 328 -3.19 3.71 18.86
N MET A 329 -2.17 4.25 18.19
CA MET A 329 -1.23 3.46 17.38
C MET A 329 -0.42 2.45 18.21
N LEU A 330 -0.02 2.80 19.45
CA LEU A 330 0.68 1.86 20.33
C LEU A 330 -0.22 0.73 20.83
N LEU A 331 -1.51 1.02 21.06
CA LEU A 331 -2.47 0.03 21.56
C LEU A 331 -3.01 -0.89 20.46
N ALA A 332 -3.14 -0.42 19.22
CA ALA A 332 -3.79 -1.18 18.15
C ALA A 332 -3.16 -2.57 17.91
N PRO A 333 -1.82 -2.75 17.83
CA PRO A 333 -1.21 -4.06 17.64
C PRO A 333 -1.56 -5.06 18.75
N ILE A 334 -1.63 -4.59 20.00
CA ILE A 334 -1.98 -5.42 21.16
C ILE A 334 -3.44 -5.90 21.04
N CYS A 335 -4.33 -4.99 20.65
CA CYS A 335 -5.74 -5.29 20.46
C CYS A 335 -5.98 -6.23 19.28
N ILE A 336 -5.32 -5.99 18.14
CA ILE A 336 -5.42 -6.82 16.93
C ILE A 336 -4.94 -8.24 17.23
N ARG A 337 -3.78 -8.42 17.89
CA ARG A 337 -3.27 -9.75 18.28
C ARG A 337 -4.21 -10.50 19.22
N LYS A 338 -4.96 -9.79 20.06
CA LYS A 338 -5.84 -10.40 21.07
C LYS A 338 -7.24 -10.72 20.57
N TRP A 339 -7.80 -9.89 19.70
CA TRP A 339 -9.21 -9.97 19.29
C TRP A 339 -9.42 -10.18 17.78
N GLY A 340 -8.37 -10.04 16.97
CA GLY A 340 -8.40 -10.13 15.50
C GLY A 340 -8.86 -8.84 14.83
N LYS A 341 -8.44 -8.61 13.57
CA LYS A 341 -8.68 -7.36 12.82
C LYS A 341 -10.16 -6.97 12.74
N LYS A 342 -11.04 -7.90 12.32
CA LYS A 342 -12.49 -7.62 12.11
C LYS A 342 -13.18 -7.10 13.36
N LYS A 343 -12.97 -7.75 14.51
CA LYS A 343 -13.65 -7.37 15.76
C LYS A 343 -13.15 -6.03 16.28
N VAL A 344 -11.84 -5.79 16.16
CA VAL A 344 -11.24 -4.50 16.51
C VAL A 344 -11.81 -3.39 15.64
N LEU A 345 -11.88 -3.61 14.31
CA LEU A 345 -12.40 -2.62 13.37
C LEU A 345 -13.86 -2.22 13.68
N ILE A 346 -14.74 -3.21 13.92
CA ILE A 346 -16.15 -2.95 14.28
C ILE A 346 -16.25 -2.22 15.63
N ALA A 347 -15.45 -2.63 16.63
CA ALA A 347 -15.45 -1.98 17.94
C ALA A 347 -14.95 -0.53 17.87
N VAL A 348 -13.93 -0.26 17.05
CA VAL A 348 -13.38 1.08 16.78
C VAL A 348 -14.43 1.96 16.13
N ASN A 349 -15.08 1.48 15.06
CA ASN A 349 -16.13 2.24 14.38
C ASN A 349 -17.33 2.51 15.30
N PHE A 350 -17.74 1.53 16.10
CA PHE A 350 -18.80 1.73 17.09
C PHE A 350 -18.42 2.77 18.15
N ALA A 351 -17.19 2.72 18.67
CA ALA A 351 -16.70 3.70 19.62
C ALA A 351 -16.59 5.11 19.01
N ASN A 352 -16.26 5.24 17.72
CA ASN A 352 -16.30 6.52 17.01
C ASN A 352 -17.72 7.11 17.02
N ILE A 353 -18.74 6.31 16.68
CA ILE A 353 -20.15 6.74 16.69
C ILE A 353 -20.55 7.24 18.08
N VAL A 354 -20.20 6.50 19.14
CA VAL A 354 -20.50 6.90 20.52
C VAL A 354 -19.80 8.20 20.89
N CYS A 355 -18.52 8.36 20.55
CA CYS A 355 -17.76 9.57 20.84
C CYS A 355 -18.33 10.79 20.10
N ILE A 356 -18.74 10.63 18.83
CA ILE A 356 -19.36 11.69 18.03
C ILE A 356 -20.72 12.08 18.63
N LEU A 357 -21.63 11.13 18.87
CA LEU A 357 -22.95 11.42 19.44
C LEU A 357 -22.88 12.05 20.84
N SER A 358 -21.89 11.66 21.64
CA SER A 358 -21.67 12.22 22.97
C SER A 358 -21.38 13.72 22.95
N MET A 359 -20.91 14.29 21.84
CA MET A 359 -20.67 15.73 21.71
C MET A 359 -21.95 16.55 21.89
N ILE A 360 -23.12 16.01 21.52
CA ILE A 360 -24.42 16.69 21.62
C ILE A 360 -24.77 17.03 23.07
N ILE A 361 -24.32 16.20 24.03
CA ILE A 361 -24.67 16.33 25.45
C ILE A 361 -24.26 17.70 26.01
N ASN A 362 -23.09 18.21 25.63
CA ASN A 362 -22.60 19.50 26.12
C ASN A 362 -21.67 20.20 25.12
N MET A 363 -22.26 20.75 24.05
CA MET A 363 -21.53 21.45 22.99
C MET A 363 -20.96 22.82 23.41
N ARG A 364 -21.42 23.38 24.54
CA ARG A 364 -20.95 24.68 25.06
C ARG A 364 -19.67 24.54 25.89
N SER A 365 -19.34 23.33 26.35
CA SER A 365 -18.13 23.07 27.13
C SER A 365 -16.99 22.60 26.24
N ILE A 366 -15.95 23.42 26.12
CA ILE A 366 -14.75 23.04 25.35
C ILE A 366 -14.08 21.78 25.91
N TRP A 367 -14.10 21.58 27.23
CA TRP A 367 -13.47 20.43 27.88
C TRP A 367 -14.22 19.14 27.59
N TRP A 368 -15.55 19.19 27.49
CA TRP A 368 -16.34 18.05 27.07
C TRP A 368 -16.08 17.68 25.61
N LEU A 369 -16.12 18.68 24.72
CA LEU A 369 -15.80 18.48 23.31
C LEU A 369 -14.38 17.93 23.13
N PHE A 370 -13.41 18.45 23.90
CA PHE A 370 -12.04 17.94 23.94
C PHE A 370 -12.00 16.46 24.29
N ILE A 371 -12.68 16.02 25.36
CA ILE A 371 -12.70 14.61 25.77
C ILE A 371 -13.28 13.73 24.65
N CYS A 372 -14.42 14.11 24.09
CA CYS A 372 -15.06 13.37 23.00
C CYS A 372 -14.16 13.26 21.76
N VAL A 373 -13.55 14.38 21.33
CA VAL A 373 -12.63 14.42 20.18
C VAL A 373 -11.35 13.64 20.49
N TYR A 374 -10.79 13.76 21.68
CA TYR A 374 -9.58 13.04 22.09
C TYR A 374 -9.76 11.53 22.01
N PHE A 375 -10.86 11.00 22.56
CA PHE A 375 -11.15 9.56 22.47
C PHE A 375 -11.48 9.12 21.05
N ASN A 376 -12.16 9.95 20.25
CA ASN A 376 -12.38 9.66 18.84
C ASN A 376 -11.06 9.56 18.06
N TRP A 377 -10.11 10.49 18.27
CA TRP A 377 -8.77 10.45 17.64
C TRP A 377 -7.90 9.29 18.13
N LEU A 378 -8.02 8.91 19.41
CA LEU A 378 -7.34 7.74 19.97
C LEU A 378 -7.85 6.46 19.31
N VAL A 379 -9.16 6.31 19.19
CA VAL A 379 -9.79 5.13 18.60
C VAL A 379 -9.58 5.10 17.09
N GLY A 380 -9.78 6.21 16.39
CA GLY A 380 -9.54 6.35 14.95
C GLY A 380 -8.10 6.07 14.53
N ALA A 381 -7.12 6.27 15.41
CA ALA A 381 -5.73 5.91 15.14
C ALA A 381 -5.50 4.39 14.97
N PHE A 382 -6.43 3.54 15.40
CA PHE A 382 -6.38 2.10 15.11
C PHE A 382 -6.49 1.84 13.60
N GLU A 383 -7.22 2.68 12.86
CA GLU A 383 -7.41 2.55 11.42
C GLU A 383 -6.11 2.71 10.64
N GLN A 384 -5.14 3.45 11.17
CA GLN A 384 -3.80 3.59 10.60
C GLN A 384 -3.02 2.26 10.58
N ILE A 385 -3.42 1.29 11.40
CA ILE A 385 -2.78 -0.03 11.50
C ILE A 385 -3.67 -1.12 10.89
N THR A 386 -4.99 -1.08 11.13
CA THR A 386 -5.91 -2.08 10.56
C THR A 386 -6.06 -1.91 9.06
N THR A 387 -6.12 -0.68 8.52
CA THR A 387 -6.35 -0.45 7.09
C THR A 387 -5.23 -1.03 6.22
N PRO A 388 -3.93 -0.75 6.46
CA PRO A 388 -2.86 -1.36 5.68
C PRO A 388 -2.81 -2.89 5.82
N ALA A 389 -3.10 -3.41 7.01
CA ALA A 389 -3.14 -4.86 7.24
C ALA A 389 -4.25 -5.53 6.42
N ILE A 390 -5.46 -4.96 6.44
CA ILE A 390 -6.59 -5.48 5.67
C ILE A 390 -6.35 -5.31 4.15
N GLN A 391 -5.73 -4.22 3.71
CA GLN A 391 -5.37 -4.05 2.31
C GLN A 391 -4.35 -5.11 1.84
N ALA A 392 -3.44 -5.56 2.69
CA ALA A 392 -2.57 -6.69 2.38
C ALA A 392 -3.38 -7.99 2.22
N ASP A 393 -4.30 -8.25 3.14
CA ASP A 393 -5.19 -9.42 3.11
C ASP A 393 -6.01 -9.50 1.81
N ILE A 394 -6.52 -8.36 1.31
CA ILE A 394 -7.26 -8.30 0.04
C ILE A 394 -6.37 -8.64 -1.15
N ARG A 395 -5.10 -8.21 -1.14
CA ARG A 395 -4.13 -8.51 -2.21
C ARG A 395 -3.75 -9.98 -2.21
N ASP A 396 -3.58 -10.59 -1.03
CA ASP A 396 -3.31 -12.03 -0.92
C ASP A 396 -4.54 -12.84 -1.39
N TYR A 397 -5.75 -12.41 -1.05
CA TYR A 397 -6.97 -13.01 -1.59
C TYR A 397 -7.09 -12.83 -3.12
N GLN A 398 -6.64 -11.70 -3.65
CA GLN A 398 -6.60 -11.47 -5.09
C GLN A 398 -5.64 -12.44 -5.80
N GLN A 399 -4.45 -12.64 -5.23
CA GLN A 399 -3.50 -13.63 -5.75
C GLN A 399 -4.09 -15.03 -5.67
N TYR A 400 -4.76 -15.38 -4.57
CA TYR A 400 -5.45 -16.67 -4.43
C TYR A 400 -6.53 -16.89 -5.50
N ARG A 401 -7.29 -15.86 -5.84
CA ARG A 401 -8.37 -15.98 -6.82
C ARG A 401 -7.90 -15.90 -8.27
N SER A 402 -6.97 -14.99 -8.58
CA SER A 402 -6.53 -14.73 -9.95
C SER A 402 -5.25 -15.47 -10.37
N GLY A 403 -4.55 -16.11 -9.43
CA GLY A 403 -3.26 -16.75 -9.65
C GLY A 403 -2.10 -15.76 -9.78
N GLU A 404 -2.37 -14.54 -10.24
CA GLU A 404 -1.38 -13.49 -10.44
C GLU A 404 -1.38 -12.49 -9.29
N ARG A 405 -0.19 -12.03 -8.91
CA ARG A 405 -0.04 -10.98 -7.90
C ARG A 405 -0.28 -9.61 -8.54
N ILE A 406 -1.46 -9.04 -8.29
CA ILE A 406 -1.85 -7.69 -8.73
C ILE A 406 -1.72 -6.73 -7.54
N ASP A 407 -0.80 -5.77 -7.60
CA ASP A 407 -0.57 -4.82 -6.51
C ASP A 407 -1.12 -3.42 -6.84
N GLY A 408 -0.78 -2.85 -8.00
CA GLY A 408 -1.04 -1.45 -8.34
C GLY A 408 -2.49 -1.15 -8.73
N MET A 409 -3.16 -2.07 -9.42
CA MET A 409 -4.50 -1.82 -9.99
C MET A 409 -5.58 -1.47 -8.95
N PHE A 410 -5.42 -1.90 -7.69
CA PHE A 410 -6.32 -1.54 -6.59
C PHE A 410 -6.49 -0.03 -6.42
N ALA A 411 -5.41 0.74 -6.55
CA ALA A 411 -5.45 2.19 -6.44
C ALA A 411 -6.28 2.83 -7.56
N THR A 412 -6.19 2.29 -8.78
CA THR A 412 -6.96 2.77 -9.94
C THR A 412 -8.46 2.57 -9.72
N VAL A 413 -8.88 1.36 -9.31
CA VAL A 413 -10.31 1.08 -9.07
C VAL A 413 -10.84 1.92 -7.90
N LEU A 414 -10.03 2.11 -6.85
CA LEU A 414 -10.39 2.98 -5.72
C LEU A 414 -10.59 4.43 -6.17
N THR A 415 -9.69 4.95 -7.02
CA THR A 415 -9.75 6.33 -7.53
C THR A 415 -10.99 6.58 -8.38
N ILE A 416 -11.50 5.57 -9.12
CA ILE A 416 -12.76 5.71 -9.88
C ILE A 416 -13.92 6.04 -8.94
N GLY A 417 -13.99 5.42 -7.77
CA GLY A 417 -15.05 5.75 -6.83
C GLY A 417 -14.83 7.05 -6.06
N ASN A 418 -13.71 7.76 -6.23
CA ASN A 418 -13.61 9.15 -5.77
C ASN A 418 -14.63 10.06 -6.48
N ILE A 419 -15.26 9.62 -7.58
CA ILE A 419 -16.43 10.30 -8.15
C ILE A 419 -17.58 10.33 -7.12
N VAL A 420 -17.76 9.26 -6.33
CA VAL A 420 -18.71 9.24 -5.22
C VAL A 420 -18.31 10.29 -4.19
N THR A 421 -17.04 10.32 -3.80
CA THR A 421 -16.50 11.32 -2.86
C THR A 421 -16.68 12.75 -3.38
N LEU A 422 -16.53 12.99 -4.69
CA LEU A 422 -16.75 14.29 -5.30
C LEU A 422 -18.22 14.71 -5.18
N LEU A 423 -19.15 13.84 -5.53
CA LEU A 423 -20.60 14.10 -5.41
C LEU A 423 -20.98 14.35 -3.94
N THR A 424 -20.41 13.58 -3.03
CA THR A 424 -20.72 13.68 -1.61
C THR A 424 -20.06 14.88 -0.94
N SER A 425 -18.94 15.38 -1.46
CA SER A 425 -18.25 16.58 -0.94
C SER A 425 -19.08 17.86 -1.03
N ALA A 426 -20.07 17.92 -1.93
CA ALA A 426 -20.99 19.05 -2.07
C ALA A 426 -22.04 19.12 -0.94
N VAL A 427 -22.25 18.03 -0.19
CA VAL A 427 -23.29 17.95 0.84
C VAL A 427 -23.02 18.94 1.98
N LEU A 428 -21.77 19.03 2.47
CA LEU A 428 -21.43 19.95 3.55
C LEU A 428 -21.58 21.43 3.16
N PRO A 429 -21.02 21.90 2.03
CA PRO A 429 -21.30 23.25 1.53
C PRO A 429 -22.80 23.55 1.34
N ALA A 430 -23.58 22.60 0.82
CA ALA A 430 -25.03 22.78 0.66
C ALA A 430 -25.74 22.93 2.02
N VAL A 431 -25.33 22.17 3.04
CA VAL A 431 -25.82 22.33 4.42
C VAL A 431 -25.43 23.70 4.96
N TYR A 432 -24.18 24.14 4.78
CA TYR A 432 -23.71 25.47 5.20
C TYR A 432 -24.54 26.59 4.56
N GLN A 433 -24.74 26.53 3.25
CA GLN A 433 -25.56 27.50 2.52
C GLN A 433 -27.03 27.50 3.01
N ARG A 434 -27.61 26.33 3.27
CA ARG A 434 -28.98 26.20 3.80
C ARG A 434 -29.14 26.86 5.17
N TYR A 435 -28.09 26.86 5.99
CA TYR A 435 -28.05 27.51 7.30
C TYR A 435 -27.55 28.97 7.23
N GLY A 436 -27.41 29.56 6.05
CA GLY A 436 -27.09 30.98 5.88
C GLY A 436 -25.59 31.30 5.80
N VAL A 437 -24.72 30.29 5.76
CA VAL A 437 -23.27 30.46 5.59
C VAL A 437 -22.96 30.47 4.09
N TYR A 438 -22.95 31.66 3.48
CA TYR A 438 -22.62 31.86 2.07
C TYR A 438 -21.99 33.24 1.85
N GLU A 439 -21.35 33.43 0.70
CA GLU A 439 -20.73 34.72 0.34
C GLU A 439 -21.81 35.77 0.06
N GLY A 440 -21.70 36.95 0.68
CA GLY A 440 -22.71 38.00 0.55
C GLY A 440 -23.91 37.86 1.50
N ASN A 441 -23.82 37.05 2.56
CA ASN A 441 -24.85 36.91 3.60
C ASN A 441 -24.96 38.11 4.56
N GLY A 442 -24.31 39.24 4.27
CA GLY A 442 -24.32 40.46 5.09
C GLY A 442 -23.20 40.57 6.12
N TYR A 443 -22.33 39.56 6.24
CA TYR A 443 -21.16 39.57 7.13
C TYR A 443 -19.84 39.73 6.36
N LYS A 444 -18.77 40.16 7.06
CA LYS A 444 -17.44 40.35 6.47
C LYS A 444 -16.88 39.02 5.93
N ASN A 445 -16.97 37.95 6.70
CA ASN A 445 -16.73 36.58 6.25
C ASN A 445 -18.02 35.76 6.37
N SER A 446 -18.22 34.79 5.48
CA SER A 446 -19.43 33.95 5.44
C SER A 446 -19.71 33.22 6.75
N PHE A 447 -18.68 32.83 7.49
CA PHE A 447 -18.80 32.11 8.77
C PHE A 447 -18.99 33.02 9.99
N ASP A 448 -18.84 34.34 9.87
CA ASP A 448 -19.02 35.27 11.00
C ASP A 448 -20.47 35.27 11.51
N ILE A 449 -21.43 34.86 10.68
CA ILE A 449 -22.83 34.62 11.09
C ILE A 449 -22.96 33.58 12.23
N LEU A 450 -21.95 32.72 12.39
CA LEU A 450 -21.88 31.72 13.47
C LEU A 450 -21.34 32.29 14.78
N ASP A 451 -20.78 33.50 14.81
CA ASP A 451 -20.24 34.10 16.03
C ASP A 451 -21.38 34.36 17.04
N VAL A 452 -21.25 33.84 18.26
CA VAL A 452 -22.32 33.94 19.28
C VAL A 452 -22.50 35.38 19.78
N ASN A 453 -21.49 36.23 19.65
CA ASN A 453 -21.52 37.63 20.07
C ASN A 453 -21.93 38.56 18.92
N ASN A 454 -21.47 38.28 17.70
CA ASN A 454 -21.58 39.20 16.55
C ASN A 454 -22.56 38.74 15.46
N GLY A 455 -22.97 37.47 15.47
CA GLY A 455 -23.84 36.83 14.48
C GLY A 455 -25.18 36.37 15.07
N ASP A 456 -25.69 35.23 14.60
CA ASP A 456 -26.89 34.58 15.17
C ASP A 456 -26.47 33.72 16.39
N PRO A 457 -26.91 34.07 17.62
CA PRO A 457 -26.42 33.44 18.85
C PRO A 457 -26.66 31.93 18.96
N ASP A 458 -27.68 31.40 18.27
CA ASP A 458 -28.05 29.99 18.34
C ASP A 458 -27.64 29.19 17.09
N LEU A 459 -27.28 29.87 16.00
CA LEU A 459 -27.00 29.23 14.72
C LEU A 459 -25.79 28.30 14.80
N LEU A 460 -24.74 28.69 15.52
CA LEU A 460 -23.56 27.86 15.74
C LEU A 460 -23.94 26.49 16.30
N TYR A 461 -24.68 26.46 17.40
CA TYR A 461 -25.02 25.22 18.10
C TYR A 461 -26.05 24.38 17.32
N LYS A 462 -26.97 25.03 16.59
CA LYS A 462 -27.87 24.33 15.65
C LYS A 462 -27.09 23.66 14.53
N LEU A 463 -26.16 24.38 13.90
CA LEU A 463 -25.33 23.84 12.82
C LEU A 463 -24.38 22.75 13.33
N MET A 464 -23.73 22.94 14.47
CA MET A 464 -22.92 21.90 15.14
C MET A 464 -23.76 20.64 15.41
N SER A 465 -24.98 20.77 15.91
CA SER A 465 -25.87 19.62 16.15
C SER A 465 -26.13 18.82 14.87
N VAL A 466 -26.45 19.51 13.77
CA VAL A 466 -26.65 18.88 12.47
C VAL A 466 -25.39 18.17 12.00
N LEU A 467 -24.23 18.82 12.11
CA LEU A 467 -22.95 18.22 11.70
C LEU A 467 -22.59 16.99 12.56
N ILE A 468 -22.88 17.00 13.86
CA ILE A 468 -22.67 15.83 14.73
C ILE A 468 -23.57 14.67 14.31
N ILE A 469 -24.86 14.94 14.05
CA ILE A 469 -25.80 13.89 13.62
C ILE A 469 -25.37 13.33 12.26
N MET A 470 -25.01 14.20 11.31
CA MET A 470 -24.50 13.78 10.00
C MET A 470 -23.21 12.95 10.14
N ALA A 471 -22.29 13.36 11.03
CA ALA A 471 -21.08 12.61 11.30
C ALA A 471 -21.35 11.24 11.92
N ALA A 472 -22.30 11.15 12.85
CA ALA A 472 -22.69 9.87 13.45
C ALA A 472 -23.33 8.94 12.42
N VAL A 473 -24.18 9.47 11.52
CA VAL A 473 -24.74 8.71 10.40
C VAL A 473 -23.62 8.26 9.46
N GLY A 474 -22.67 9.14 9.12
CA GLY A 474 -21.49 8.81 8.32
C GLY A 474 -20.67 7.67 8.93
N ALA A 475 -20.34 7.77 10.21
CA ALA A 475 -19.59 6.73 10.93
C ALA A 475 -20.36 5.40 10.99
N PHE A 476 -21.69 5.43 11.14
CA PHE A 476 -22.52 4.23 11.08
C PHE A 476 -22.53 3.60 9.68
N LEU A 477 -22.64 4.41 8.63
CA LEU A 477 -22.56 3.95 7.25
C LEU A 477 -21.18 3.36 6.93
N ASN A 478 -20.09 3.95 7.45
CA ASN A 478 -18.74 3.38 7.37
C ASN A 478 -18.67 1.97 7.97
N MET A 479 -19.31 1.76 9.13
CA MET A 479 -19.34 0.47 9.81
C MET A 479 -20.11 -0.62 9.04
N ALA A 480 -21.18 -0.26 8.34
CA ALA A 480 -22.16 -1.22 7.81
C ALA A 480 -21.58 -2.28 6.82
N PRO A 481 -20.73 -1.93 5.84
CA PRO A 481 -20.13 -2.91 4.94
C PRO A 481 -19.28 -3.96 5.66
N TYR A 482 -18.64 -3.62 6.78
CA TYR A 482 -17.79 -4.55 7.52
C TYR A 482 -18.55 -5.73 8.15
N PHE A 483 -19.88 -5.66 8.29
CA PHE A 483 -20.68 -6.83 8.68
C PHE A 483 -20.62 -7.94 7.62
N PHE A 484 -20.56 -7.57 6.34
CA PHE A 484 -20.41 -8.49 5.21
C PHE A 484 -18.96 -8.96 4.98
N TYR A 485 -18.00 -8.43 5.75
CA TYR A 485 -16.59 -8.82 5.68
C TYR A 485 -16.37 -10.16 6.39
N ASP A 486 -16.31 -11.28 5.65
CA ASP A 486 -16.07 -12.63 6.18
C ASP A 486 -14.58 -13.04 6.22
N PHE A 487 -13.64 -12.17 5.84
CA PHE A 487 -12.20 -12.49 5.81
C PHE A 487 -11.56 -12.33 7.20
N ASN A 488 -11.79 -13.30 8.08
CA ASN A 488 -11.16 -13.34 9.39
C ASN A 488 -9.72 -13.89 9.34
N GLU A 489 -9.01 -13.83 10.47
CA GLU A 489 -7.62 -14.34 10.59
C GLU A 489 -7.50 -15.80 10.17
N LYS A 490 -8.53 -16.63 10.47
CA LYS A 490 -8.54 -18.04 10.06
C LYS A 490 -8.50 -18.17 8.54
N LYS A 491 -9.44 -17.50 7.85
CA LYS A 491 -9.55 -17.52 6.39
C LYS A 491 -8.29 -16.95 5.73
N GLN A 492 -7.71 -15.91 6.33
CA GLN A 492 -6.41 -15.39 5.89
C GLN A 492 -5.32 -16.46 5.96
N LYS A 493 -5.13 -17.13 7.10
CA LYS A 493 -4.14 -18.19 7.26
C LYS A 493 -4.37 -19.33 6.26
N SER A 494 -5.62 -19.72 6.03
CA SER A 494 -5.97 -20.72 5.02
C SER A 494 -5.57 -20.31 3.61
N VAL A 495 -5.87 -19.07 3.22
CA VAL A 495 -5.47 -18.52 1.91
C VAL A 495 -3.95 -18.50 1.76
N ILE A 496 -3.22 -18.07 2.80
CA ILE A 496 -1.75 -18.04 2.77
C ILE A 496 -1.17 -19.45 2.62
N ARG A 497 -1.65 -20.44 3.38
CA ARG A 497 -1.16 -21.82 3.24
C ARG A 497 -1.44 -22.41 1.86
N VAL A 498 -2.61 -22.14 1.30
CA VAL A 498 -2.90 -22.56 -0.09
C VAL A 498 -1.96 -21.90 -1.08
N LEU A 499 -1.63 -20.61 -0.91
CA LEU A 499 -0.64 -19.95 -1.76
C LEU A 499 0.75 -20.60 -1.64
N GLN A 500 1.16 -21.00 -0.43
CA GLN A 500 2.42 -21.74 -0.21
C GLN A 500 2.42 -23.11 -0.90
N VAL A 501 1.31 -23.83 -0.83
CA VAL A 501 1.15 -25.12 -1.54
C VAL A 501 1.20 -24.92 -3.05
N ARG A 502 0.57 -23.88 -3.59
CA ARG A 502 0.63 -23.58 -5.03
C ARG A 502 2.06 -23.25 -5.48
N SER A 503 2.76 -22.40 -4.74
CA SER A 503 4.14 -22.05 -5.07
C SER A 503 5.07 -23.25 -5.03
N LEU A 504 4.84 -24.19 -4.10
CA LEU A 504 5.60 -25.44 -4.05
C LEU A 504 5.53 -26.20 -5.37
N PHE A 505 4.31 -26.53 -5.81
CA PHE A 505 4.11 -27.33 -7.01
C PHE A 505 4.64 -26.61 -8.26
N GLU A 506 4.51 -25.29 -8.30
CA GLU A 506 5.06 -24.47 -9.38
C GLU A 506 6.61 -24.48 -9.37
N ASP A 507 7.24 -24.31 -8.21
CA ASP A 507 8.70 -24.36 -8.05
C ASP A 507 9.24 -25.75 -8.38
N PHE A 508 8.48 -26.83 -8.11
CA PHE A 508 8.88 -28.20 -8.41
C PHE A 508 8.89 -28.45 -9.92
N GLY A 509 7.78 -28.11 -10.60
CA GLY A 509 7.70 -28.21 -12.06
C GLY A 509 8.80 -27.40 -12.76
N ASN A 510 9.25 -26.31 -12.14
CA ASN A 510 10.34 -25.46 -12.63
C ASN A 510 11.75 -25.89 -12.18
N LYS A 511 11.91 -27.00 -11.45
CA LYS A 511 13.19 -27.49 -10.89
C LYS A 511 13.91 -26.45 -10.02
N ALA A 512 13.15 -25.64 -9.30
CA ALA A 512 13.64 -24.50 -8.51
C ALA A 512 13.57 -24.71 -6.99
N LEU A 513 13.14 -25.89 -6.52
CA LEU A 513 13.00 -26.21 -5.10
C LEU A 513 14.34 -26.50 -4.42
N ASN A 514 14.58 -25.85 -3.29
CA ASN A 514 15.70 -26.18 -2.41
C ASN A 514 15.30 -27.17 -1.30
N ASN A 515 16.31 -27.73 -0.62
CA ASN A 515 16.12 -28.76 0.40
C ASN A 515 15.18 -28.32 1.53
N HIS A 516 15.33 -27.11 2.08
CA HIS A 516 14.44 -26.60 3.14
C HIS A 516 12.99 -26.44 2.68
N GLN A 517 12.77 -25.96 1.45
CA GLN A 517 11.43 -25.79 0.90
C GLN A 517 10.72 -27.13 0.66
N ILE A 518 11.46 -28.17 0.23
CA ILE A 518 10.91 -29.54 0.10
C ILE A 518 10.42 -30.03 1.46
N VAL A 519 11.25 -29.89 2.50
CA VAL A 519 10.92 -30.33 3.86
C VAL A 519 9.72 -29.57 4.43
N GLU A 520 9.76 -28.23 4.38
CA GLU A 520 8.68 -27.38 4.91
C GLU A 520 7.33 -27.71 4.27
N ALA A 521 7.33 -27.99 2.96
CA ALA A 521 6.11 -28.18 2.24
C ALA A 521 5.51 -29.58 2.42
N ILE A 522 6.35 -30.61 2.51
CA ILE A 522 5.86 -31.96 2.83
C ILE A 522 5.36 -32.00 4.26
N ASP A 523 6.09 -31.40 5.21
CA ASP A 523 5.62 -31.29 6.59
C ASP A 523 4.28 -30.56 6.64
N MET A 524 4.11 -29.48 5.86
CA MET A 524 2.85 -28.75 5.77
C MET A 524 1.72 -29.61 5.18
N VAL A 525 1.96 -30.36 4.11
CA VAL A 525 0.93 -31.20 3.49
C VAL A 525 0.56 -32.39 4.37
N ASN A 526 1.54 -33.07 4.97
CA ASN A 526 1.30 -34.20 5.87
C ASN A 526 0.55 -33.76 7.11
N ASN A 527 0.97 -32.65 7.73
CA ASN A 527 0.27 -32.06 8.86
C ASN A 527 -1.15 -31.64 8.47
N ALA A 528 -1.34 -31.02 7.29
CA ALA A 528 -2.68 -30.68 6.82
C ALA A 528 -3.57 -31.92 6.63
N ARG A 529 -3.05 -33.00 6.05
CA ARG A 529 -3.83 -34.25 5.89
C ARG A 529 -4.18 -34.88 7.24
N GLU A 530 -3.25 -34.92 8.19
CA GLU A 530 -3.47 -35.43 9.54
C GLU A 530 -4.50 -34.58 10.32
N MET A 531 -4.30 -33.27 10.34
CA MET A 531 -5.16 -32.34 11.07
C MET A 531 -6.54 -32.19 10.43
N ALA A 532 -6.68 -32.35 9.11
CA ALA A 532 -7.97 -32.21 8.44
C ALA A 532 -9.01 -33.26 8.88
N VAL A 533 -8.54 -34.46 9.26
CA VAL A 533 -9.37 -35.57 9.76
C VAL A 533 -9.45 -35.62 11.30
N ALA A 534 -8.69 -34.76 11.99
CA ALA A 534 -8.67 -34.73 13.44
C ALA A 534 -9.98 -34.15 14.02
N THR A 535 -10.37 -34.64 15.19
CA THR A 535 -11.63 -34.25 15.84
C THR A 535 -11.46 -32.93 16.60
N PRO A 536 -12.33 -31.92 16.35
CA PRO A 536 -12.31 -30.67 17.12
C PRO A 536 -12.56 -30.91 18.61
N LYS A 537 -11.78 -30.25 19.45
CA LYS A 537 -11.95 -30.26 20.91
C LYS A 537 -13.11 -29.36 21.33
N THR A 538 -13.84 -29.74 22.37
CA THR A 538 -14.87 -28.88 22.95
C THR A 538 -14.22 -27.74 23.74
N VAL A 539 -14.54 -26.50 23.37
CA VAL A 539 -13.94 -25.29 23.97
C VAL A 539 -15.02 -24.45 24.63
N ASP A 540 -15.05 -24.45 25.96
CA ASP A 540 -15.95 -23.60 26.74
C ASP A 540 -15.21 -22.73 27.76
N LYS A 541 -15.69 -21.51 27.97
CA LYS A 541 -15.03 -20.55 28.88
C LYS A 541 -15.20 -20.91 30.36
N SER A 542 -16.15 -21.77 30.72
CA SER A 542 -16.29 -22.31 32.08
C SER A 542 -15.07 -23.12 32.52
N SER A 543 -14.34 -23.72 31.57
CA SER A 543 -13.12 -24.54 31.80
C SER A 543 -12.04 -23.84 32.63
N TYR A 544 -12.00 -22.49 32.61
CA TYR A 544 -11.05 -21.72 33.42
C TYR A 544 -11.71 -20.64 34.28
N ARG A 545 -12.95 -20.18 33.96
CA ARG A 545 -13.60 -19.08 34.69
C ARG A 545 -13.92 -19.44 36.15
N ASN A 546 -14.23 -20.70 36.41
CA ASN A 546 -14.68 -21.16 37.73
C ASN A 546 -13.53 -21.56 38.66
N ILE A 547 -12.29 -21.57 38.17
CA ILE A 547 -11.10 -21.93 38.96
C ILE A 547 -10.73 -20.75 39.86
N SER A 548 -10.77 -20.92 41.17
CA SER A 548 -10.47 -19.87 42.15
C SER A 548 -8.98 -19.52 42.20
N ASP A 549 -8.10 -20.52 42.07
CA ASP A 549 -6.66 -20.33 42.11
C ASP A 549 -6.12 -19.60 40.86
N LYS A 550 -5.20 -18.66 41.08
CA LYS A 550 -4.69 -17.77 40.02
C LYS A 550 -3.72 -18.49 39.08
N ALA A 551 -2.91 -19.43 39.59
CA ALA A 551 -1.94 -20.16 38.78
C ALA A 551 -2.64 -21.23 37.94
N GLU A 552 -3.57 -21.98 38.53
CA GLU A 552 -4.40 -22.96 37.84
C GLU A 552 -5.31 -22.31 36.80
N ARG A 553 -5.94 -21.18 37.13
CA ARG A 553 -6.74 -20.39 36.16
C ARG A 553 -5.88 -19.94 34.98
N LYS A 554 -4.61 -19.57 35.21
CA LYS A 554 -3.69 -19.18 34.13
C LYS A 554 -3.30 -20.38 33.27
N ALA A 555 -3.04 -21.54 33.87
CA ALA A 555 -2.74 -22.78 33.16
C ALA A 555 -3.93 -23.27 32.33
N ALA A 556 -5.13 -23.33 32.91
CA ALA A 556 -6.37 -23.70 32.22
C ALA A 556 -6.71 -22.72 31.09
N LYS A 557 -6.48 -21.42 31.29
CA LYS A 557 -6.64 -20.41 30.23
C LYS A 557 -5.62 -20.57 29.10
N LYS A 558 -4.41 -21.05 29.39
CA LYS A 558 -3.41 -21.40 28.38
C LYS A 558 -3.86 -22.63 27.59
N GLN A 559 -4.36 -23.65 28.27
CA GLN A 559 -4.91 -24.85 27.64
C GLN A 559 -6.11 -24.53 26.73
N TYR A 560 -7.08 -23.76 27.21
CA TYR A 560 -8.22 -23.28 26.42
C TYR A 560 -7.78 -22.56 25.12
N ARG A 561 -6.70 -21.77 25.18
CA ARG A 561 -6.14 -21.12 23.98
C ARG A 561 -5.50 -22.13 23.03
N ALA A 562 -4.75 -23.09 23.56
CA ALA A 562 -4.15 -24.15 22.76
C ALA A 562 -5.23 -25.02 22.08
N ASP A 563 -6.35 -25.30 22.75
CA ASP A 563 -7.46 -26.05 22.17
C ASP A 563 -8.21 -25.25 21.08
N LEU A 564 -8.31 -23.92 21.24
CA LEU A 564 -8.81 -23.05 20.18
C LEU A 564 -7.88 -23.02 18.96
N GLU A 565 -6.57 -22.90 19.18
CA GLU A 565 -5.56 -22.94 18.12
C GLU A 565 -5.56 -24.30 17.41
N TYR A 566 -5.73 -25.40 18.14
CA TYR A 566 -5.87 -26.74 17.59
C TYR A 566 -7.10 -26.87 16.69
N ASN A 567 -8.27 -26.39 17.13
CA ASN A 567 -9.49 -26.42 16.30
C ASN A 567 -9.37 -25.51 15.06
N GLU A 568 -8.71 -24.36 15.21
CA GLU A 568 -8.40 -23.49 14.08
C GLU A 568 -7.48 -24.19 13.07
N GLU A 569 -6.48 -24.93 13.54
CA GLU A 569 -5.57 -25.71 12.70
C GLU A 569 -6.31 -26.80 11.90
N ILE A 570 -7.29 -27.47 12.49
CA ILE A 570 -8.17 -28.44 11.80
C ILE A 570 -8.90 -27.76 10.63
N GLU A 571 -9.59 -26.66 10.89
CA GLU A 571 -10.35 -25.91 9.86
C GLU A 571 -9.43 -25.43 8.73
N ILE A 572 -8.26 -24.91 9.07
CA ILE A 572 -7.29 -24.46 8.06
C ILE A 572 -6.80 -25.63 7.22
N SER A 573 -6.50 -26.75 7.86
CA SER A 573 -6.00 -27.96 7.21
C SER A 573 -7.04 -28.57 6.26
N GLN A 574 -8.32 -28.57 6.64
CA GLN A 574 -9.42 -28.94 5.73
C GLN A 574 -9.48 -28.06 4.49
N PHE A 575 -9.22 -26.75 4.63
CA PHE A 575 -9.16 -25.84 3.49
C PHE A 575 -7.97 -26.13 2.56
N VAL A 576 -6.81 -26.46 3.13
CA VAL A 576 -5.62 -26.86 2.38
C VAL A 576 -5.85 -28.17 1.64
N CYS A 577 -6.43 -29.18 2.28
CA CYS A 577 -6.76 -30.45 1.63
C CYS A 577 -7.74 -30.28 0.47
N LYS A 578 -8.75 -29.40 0.60
CA LYS A 578 -9.62 -29.05 -0.54
C LYS A 578 -8.88 -28.49 -1.74
N GLU A 579 -7.80 -27.74 -1.51
CA GLU A 579 -6.95 -27.26 -2.60
C GLU A 579 -6.08 -28.37 -3.19
N LEU A 580 -5.49 -29.24 -2.34
CA LEU A 580 -4.70 -30.40 -2.79
C LEU A 580 -5.54 -31.33 -3.68
N ASP A 581 -6.79 -31.55 -3.28
CA ASP A 581 -7.71 -32.47 -3.95
C ASP A 581 -8.58 -31.76 -5.01
N LYS A 582 -8.32 -30.48 -5.30
CA LYS A 582 -9.22 -29.65 -6.13
C LYS A 582 -9.48 -30.21 -7.51
N PHE A 583 -8.51 -30.91 -8.10
CA PHE A 583 -8.62 -31.51 -9.43
C PHE A 583 -9.52 -32.76 -9.45
N GLY A 584 -9.88 -33.29 -8.27
CA GLY A 584 -10.92 -34.31 -8.11
C GLY A 584 -12.34 -33.73 -8.03
N LEU A 585 -12.51 -32.40 -7.89
CA LEU A 585 -13.82 -31.77 -7.76
C LEU A 585 -14.54 -31.65 -9.12
N PRO A 586 -15.87 -31.85 -9.17
CA PRO A 586 -16.63 -31.79 -10.43
C PRO A 586 -16.45 -30.48 -11.20
N VAL A 587 -16.40 -29.35 -10.50
CA VAL A 587 -16.19 -28.03 -11.10
C VAL A 587 -14.83 -27.94 -11.80
N THR A 588 -13.76 -28.35 -11.12
CA THR A 588 -12.39 -28.31 -11.68
C THR A 588 -12.22 -29.32 -12.81
N GLN A 589 -12.84 -30.50 -12.71
CA GLN A 589 -12.84 -31.49 -13.80
C GLN A 589 -13.50 -30.93 -15.07
N HIS A 590 -14.61 -30.19 -14.93
CA HIS A 590 -15.23 -29.49 -16.06
C HIS A 590 -14.30 -28.41 -16.64
N GLN A 591 -13.59 -27.65 -15.79
CA GLN A 591 -12.63 -26.65 -16.24
C GLN A 591 -11.48 -27.27 -17.03
N VAL A 592 -10.91 -28.36 -16.51
CA VAL A 592 -9.85 -29.14 -17.17
C VAL A 592 -10.36 -29.72 -18.50
N ALA A 593 -11.56 -30.28 -18.54
CA ALA A 593 -12.13 -30.85 -19.76
C ALA A 593 -12.31 -29.79 -20.86
N GLU A 594 -12.85 -28.62 -20.54
CA GLU A 594 -13.03 -27.52 -21.49
C GLU A 594 -11.69 -26.93 -21.95
N TYR A 595 -10.74 -26.71 -21.03
CA TYR A 595 -9.43 -26.19 -21.39
C TYR A 595 -8.56 -27.20 -22.14
N SER A 596 -8.68 -28.50 -21.86
CA SER A 596 -8.04 -29.56 -22.65
C SER A 596 -8.47 -29.51 -24.11
N LYS A 597 -9.76 -29.26 -24.40
CA LYS A 597 -10.24 -29.07 -25.79
C LYS A 597 -9.60 -27.85 -26.44
N VAL A 598 -9.50 -26.74 -25.71
CA VAL A 598 -8.86 -25.51 -26.20
C VAL A 598 -7.38 -25.72 -26.46
N TYR A 599 -6.67 -26.40 -25.56
CA TYR A 599 -5.24 -26.66 -25.67
C TYR A 599 -4.93 -27.63 -26.81
N ALA A 600 -5.74 -28.67 -26.99
CA ALA A 600 -5.61 -29.63 -28.08
C ALA A 600 -5.79 -29.01 -29.47
N LEU A 601 -6.66 -28.01 -29.60
CA LEU A 601 -6.82 -27.24 -30.83
C LEU A 601 -5.67 -26.25 -31.08
N GLY A 602 -4.85 -25.96 -30.07
CA GLY A 602 -3.73 -25.05 -30.14
C GLY A 602 -4.11 -23.62 -30.53
N LEU A 603 -3.13 -22.87 -31.04
CA LEU A 603 -3.34 -21.51 -31.56
C LEU A 603 -4.16 -21.52 -32.86
N ASP A 604 -4.10 -22.61 -33.64
CA ASP A 604 -4.87 -22.78 -34.87
C ASP A 604 -6.38 -22.83 -34.61
N GLY A 605 -6.81 -23.38 -33.47
CA GLY A 605 -8.20 -23.33 -33.02
C GLY A 605 -8.74 -21.91 -32.91
N ILE A 606 -7.91 -20.94 -32.51
CA ILE A 606 -8.31 -19.53 -32.42
C ILE A 606 -8.34 -18.90 -33.81
N LYS A 607 -7.36 -19.22 -34.66
CA LYS A 607 -7.27 -18.72 -36.04
C LYS A 607 -8.47 -19.15 -36.89
N SER A 608 -8.85 -20.43 -36.77
CA SER A 608 -9.91 -21.08 -37.56
C SER A 608 -11.32 -20.94 -36.98
N ALA A 609 -11.47 -20.50 -35.73
CA ALA A 609 -12.78 -20.39 -35.08
C ALA A 609 -13.74 -19.44 -35.81
N ASP A 610 -14.99 -19.85 -35.98
CA ASP A 610 -16.04 -18.98 -36.48
C ASP A 610 -16.68 -18.13 -35.36
N LEU A 611 -16.83 -16.83 -35.61
CA LEU A 611 -17.39 -15.90 -34.63
C LEU A 611 -18.89 -16.15 -34.39
N ALA A 612 -19.63 -16.70 -35.36
CA ALA A 612 -21.04 -17.05 -35.14
C ALA A 612 -21.18 -18.32 -34.29
N GLU A 613 -20.32 -19.32 -34.48
CA GLU A 613 -20.21 -20.49 -33.60
C GLU A 613 -19.85 -20.11 -32.15
N LEU A 614 -18.83 -19.27 -31.95
CA LEU A 614 -18.46 -18.81 -30.60
C LEU A 614 -19.59 -18.04 -29.90
N ARG A 615 -20.42 -17.31 -30.66
CA ARG A 615 -21.61 -16.64 -30.12
C ARG A 615 -22.71 -17.64 -29.74
N ARG A 616 -22.87 -18.74 -30.50
CA ARG A 616 -23.78 -19.84 -30.16
C ARG A 616 -23.31 -20.55 -28.89
N GLU A 617 -22.01 -20.81 -28.74
CA GLU A 617 -21.42 -21.37 -27.51
C GLU A 617 -21.71 -20.48 -26.30
N LEU A 618 -21.55 -19.16 -26.43
CA LEU A 618 -21.90 -18.22 -25.36
C LEU A 618 -23.40 -18.24 -25.00
N ALA A 619 -24.29 -18.41 -25.98
CA ALA A 619 -25.72 -18.53 -25.74
C ALA A 619 -26.06 -19.82 -24.99
N ALA A 620 -25.46 -20.95 -25.39
CA ALA A 620 -25.59 -22.24 -24.72
C ALA A 620 -25.07 -22.18 -23.27
N ALA A 621 -23.90 -21.59 -23.05
CA ALA A 621 -23.34 -21.41 -21.71
C ALA A 621 -24.26 -20.57 -20.80
N LYS A 622 -24.94 -19.54 -21.33
CA LYS A 622 -25.91 -18.75 -20.57
C LYS A 622 -27.17 -19.53 -20.18
N ALA A 623 -27.54 -20.54 -20.97
CA ALA A 623 -28.71 -21.39 -20.79
C ALA A 623 -28.45 -22.60 -19.86
N MET A 624 -27.22 -22.81 -19.39
CA MET A 624 -26.91 -23.88 -18.42
C MET A 624 -27.72 -23.72 -17.11
N PRO A 625 -27.96 -24.83 -16.39
CA PRO A 625 -28.58 -24.83 -15.06
C PRO A 625 -27.84 -23.92 -14.05
N LYS A 626 -28.54 -23.54 -12.98
CA LYS A 626 -28.04 -22.60 -11.94
C LYS A 626 -28.62 -22.89 -10.55
N ASP A 627 -29.10 -24.11 -10.33
CA ASP A 627 -29.90 -24.47 -9.16
C ASP A 627 -28.99 -24.86 -7.99
N THR A 628 -27.85 -25.51 -8.27
CA THR A 628 -26.80 -25.81 -7.29
C THR A 628 -25.64 -24.80 -7.35
N GLU A 629 -24.81 -24.75 -6.30
CA GLU A 629 -23.63 -23.88 -6.27
C GLU A 629 -22.60 -24.29 -7.34
N ASP A 630 -22.35 -25.60 -7.48
CA ASP A 630 -21.47 -26.17 -8.50
C ASP A 630 -21.96 -25.85 -9.93
N GLU A 631 -23.28 -25.94 -10.18
CA GLU A 631 -23.86 -25.54 -11.46
C GLU A 631 -23.65 -24.05 -11.76
N LYS A 632 -23.79 -23.18 -10.75
CA LYS A 632 -23.52 -21.74 -10.93
C LYS A 632 -22.06 -21.50 -11.27
N GLU A 633 -21.13 -22.20 -10.62
CA GLU A 633 -19.69 -22.07 -10.90
C GLU A 633 -19.33 -22.57 -12.29
N ILE A 634 -19.80 -23.76 -12.67
CA ILE A 634 -19.64 -24.33 -14.01
C ILE A 634 -20.22 -23.41 -15.09
N ARG A 635 -21.43 -22.91 -14.89
CA ARG A 635 -22.08 -21.96 -15.80
C ARG A 635 -21.28 -20.67 -15.92
N SER A 636 -20.84 -20.11 -14.79
CA SER A 636 -20.02 -18.89 -14.76
C SER A 636 -18.73 -19.06 -15.53
N PHE A 637 -18.03 -20.18 -15.33
CA PHE A 637 -16.81 -20.53 -16.04
C PHE A 637 -17.06 -20.70 -17.55
N SER A 638 -18.09 -21.46 -17.94
CA SER A 638 -18.45 -21.67 -19.36
C SER A 638 -18.80 -20.36 -20.08
N ILE A 639 -19.47 -19.42 -19.40
CA ILE A 639 -19.73 -18.07 -19.94
C ILE A 639 -18.41 -17.29 -20.09
N GLU A 640 -17.50 -17.41 -19.13
CA GLU A 640 -16.22 -16.71 -19.15
C GLU A 640 -15.31 -17.20 -20.29
N ILE A 641 -15.15 -18.51 -20.44
CA ILE A 641 -14.33 -19.09 -21.51
C ILE A 641 -14.88 -18.74 -22.90
N ALA A 642 -16.20 -18.83 -23.11
CA ALA A 642 -16.82 -18.43 -24.38
C ALA A 642 -16.59 -16.93 -24.70
N LYS A 643 -16.70 -16.04 -23.70
CA LYS A 643 -16.37 -14.62 -23.87
C LYS A 643 -14.88 -14.42 -24.19
N LYS A 644 -13.98 -15.18 -23.55
CA LYS A 644 -12.54 -15.14 -23.84
C LYS A 644 -12.25 -15.59 -25.26
N LYS A 645 -12.83 -16.70 -25.73
CA LYS A 645 -12.72 -17.18 -27.13
C LYS A 645 -13.15 -16.11 -28.14
N ILE A 646 -14.31 -15.47 -27.92
CA ILE A 646 -14.78 -14.36 -28.78
C ILE A 646 -13.80 -13.19 -28.79
N SER A 647 -13.33 -12.78 -27.60
CA SER A 647 -12.38 -11.67 -27.47
C SER A 647 -11.03 -11.99 -28.13
N ALA A 648 -10.56 -13.23 -27.99
CA ALA A 648 -9.34 -13.75 -28.58
C ALA A 648 -9.43 -13.74 -30.11
N LYS A 649 -10.51 -14.27 -30.70
CA LYS A 649 -10.73 -14.22 -32.16
C LYS A 649 -10.72 -12.79 -32.70
N LYS A 650 -11.43 -11.87 -32.05
CA LYS A 650 -11.42 -10.45 -32.44
C LYS A 650 -10.03 -9.81 -32.34
N ALA A 651 -9.25 -10.17 -31.33
CA ALA A 651 -7.89 -9.68 -31.16
C ALA A 651 -6.94 -10.28 -32.20
N HIS A 652 -7.08 -11.57 -32.49
CA HIS A 652 -6.37 -12.24 -33.59
C HIS A 652 -6.64 -11.52 -34.91
N ASP A 653 -7.90 -11.32 -35.28
CA ASP A 653 -8.26 -10.70 -36.57
C ASP A 653 -7.74 -9.26 -36.68
N LYS A 654 -7.73 -8.53 -35.55
CA LYS A 654 -7.20 -7.17 -35.50
C LYS A 654 -5.67 -7.10 -35.64
N TYR A 655 -4.93 -8.01 -35.01
CA TYR A 655 -3.47 -7.91 -34.92
C TYR A 655 -2.70 -8.81 -35.88
N TYR A 656 -3.30 -9.92 -36.32
CA TYR A 656 -2.66 -10.99 -37.08
C TYR A 656 -3.37 -11.33 -38.41
N GLY A 657 -4.59 -10.83 -38.63
CA GLY A 657 -5.55 -11.34 -39.62
C GLY A 657 -5.18 -11.36 -41.11
N THR A 658 -3.95 -11.06 -41.54
CA THR A 658 -3.54 -11.26 -42.95
C THR A 658 -2.02 -11.28 -43.21
N VAL A 659 -1.14 -10.80 -42.32
CA VAL A 659 0.29 -10.57 -42.66
C VAL A 659 1.27 -11.05 -41.57
N LYS A 660 0.81 -11.29 -40.34
CA LYS A 660 1.71 -11.62 -39.21
C LYS A 660 1.50 -13.05 -38.74
N GLU A 661 2.60 -13.73 -38.50
CA GLU A 661 2.61 -15.07 -37.93
C GLU A 661 2.01 -15.05 -36.52
N PHE A 662 1.07 -15.95 -36.23
CA PHE A 662 0.45 -16.07 -34.93
C PHE A 662 1.19 -17.10 -34.09
N VAL A 663 2.41 -16.75 -33.68
CA VAL A 663 3.31 -17.59 -32.89
C VAL A 663 3.66 -16.85 -31.59
N SER A 664 3.96 -17.62 -30.53
CA SER A 664 4.43 -17.05 -29.28
C SER A 664 5.72 -16.26 -29.52
N PRO A 665 5.80 -14.98 -29.13
CA PRO A 665 7.02 -14.22 -29.22
C PRO A 665 8.14 -14.84 -28.36
N ASP A 666 9.39 -14.61 -28.75
CA ASP A 666 10.56 -15.19 -28.10
C ASP A 666 10.85 -14.51 -26.75
N MET A 667 10.71 -15.28 -25.67
CA MET A 667 10.94 -14.81 -24.31
C MET A 667 12.43 -14.71 -23.98
N GLU A 668 13.29 -15.50 -24.62
CA GLU A 668 14.73 -15.44 -24.43
C GLU A 668 15.28 -14.14 -25.02
N ALA A 669 14.87 -13.77 -26.25
CA ALA A 669 15.22 -12.49 -26.86
C ALA A 669 14.77 -11.29 -26.00
N LEU A 670 13.58 -11.37 -25.39
CA LEU A 670 13.11 -10.32 -24.47
C LEU A 670 13.96 -10.27 -23.19
N THR A 671 14.32 -11.42 -22.65
CA THR A 671 15.16 -11.53 -21.45
C THR A 671 16.57 -11.00 -21.70
N GLU A 672 17.14 -11.25 -22.88
CA GLU A 672 18.43 -10.73 -23.28
C GLU A 672 18.41 -9.19 -23.38
N LEU A 673 17.34 -8.63 -23.97
CA LEU A 673 17.15 -7.18 -24.02
C LEU A 673 17.08 -6.57 -22.61
N PHE A 674 16.37 -7.20 -21.67
CA PHE A 674 16.32 -6.75 -20.28
C PHE A 674 17.68 -6.83 -19.57
N ASN A 675 18.41 -7.93 -19.73
CA ASN A 675 19.75 -8.07 -19.15
C ASN A 675 20.68 -6.97 -19.70
N ARG A 676 20.58 -6.68 -21.00
CA ARG A 676 21.35 -5.61 -21.63
C ARG A 676 20.96 -4.22 -21.15
N GLU A 677 19.68 -3.97 -20.86
CA GLU A 677 19.25 -2.73 -20.21
C GLU A 677 19.88 -2.56 -18.82
N ASP A 678 19.81 -3.61 -18.00
CA ASP A 678 20.40 -3.62 -16.65
C ASP A 678 21.92 -3.39 -16.69
N ASP A 679 22.63 -4.00 -17.63
CA ASP A 679 24.09 -3.87 -17.76
C ASP A 679 24.48 -2.47 -18.25
N LEU A 680 23.70 -1.86 -19.14
CA LEU A 680 23.89 -0.46 -19.55
C LEU A 680 23.62 0.50 -18.39
N ASP A 681 22.62 0.22 -17.55
CA ASP A 681 22.33 1.03 -16.36
C ASP A 681 23.45 0.93 -15.31
N ALA A 682 23.99 -0.27 -15.09
CA ALA A 682 25.17 -0.46 -14.23
C ALA A 682 26.39 0.31 -14.78
N ARG A 683 26.63 0.23 -16.10
CA ARG A 683 27.73 0.95 -16.74
C ARG A 683 27.58 2.47 -16.63
N ILE A 684 26.36 3.01 -16.76
CA ILE A 684 26.10 4.44 -16.55
C ILE A 684 26.44 4.83 -15.10
N ALA A 685 26.07 4.02 -14.11
CA ALA A 685 26.36 4.29 -12.71
C ALA A 685 27.88 4.33 -12.44
N GLU A 686 28.63 3.35 -12.94
CA GLU A 686 30.09 3.30 -12.86
C GLU A 686 30.74 4.55 -13.49
N LEU A 687 30.30 4.93 -14.69
CA LEU A 687 30.84 6.10 -15.38
C LEU A 687 30.50 7.40 -14.66
N VAL A 688 29.33 7.50 -14.03
CA VAL A 688 28.96 8.66 -13.21
C VAL A 688 29.82 8.76 -11.97
N GLU A 689 30.10 7.64 -11.30
CA GLU A 689 31.01 7.59 -10.14
C GLU A 689 32.43 7.97 -10.55
N ALA A 690 32.97 7.37 -11.62
CA ALA A 690 34.27 7.71 -12.16
C ALA A 690 34.37 9.20 -12.52
N LYS A 691 33.29 9.78 -13.06
CA LYS A 691 33.21 11.21 -13.39
C LYS A 691 33.25 12.08 -12.14
N GLU A 692 32.56 11.69 -11.06
CA GLU A 692 32.62 12.42 -9.78
C GLU A 692 34.01 12.32 -9.13
N VAL A 693 34.69 11.17 -9.23
CA VAL A 693 36.08 11.02 -8.80
C VAL A 693 37.01 11.93 -9.60
N ALA A 694 36.93 11.92 -10.93
CA ALA A 694 37.71 12.79 -11.81
C ALA A 694 37.42 14.29 -11.54
N ARG A 695 36.16 14.64 -11.28
CA ARG A 695 35.75 16.00 -10.89
C ARG A 695 36.38 16.44 -9.57
N LYS A 696 36.41 15.57 -8.55
CA LYS A 696 37.09 15.84 -7.28
C LYS A 696 38.60 15.98 -7.45
N ALA A 697 39.19 15.20 -8.36
CA ALA A 697 40.60 15.31 -8.76
C ALA A 697 40.91 16.52 -9.66
N ARG A 698 39.89 17.30 -10.07
CA ARG A 698 39.98 18.44 -11.01
C ARG A 698 40.53 18.08 -12.40
N ASP A 699 40.40 16.83 -12.81
CA ASP A 699 40.76 16.37 -14.17
C ASP A 699 39.61 16.67 -15.15
N LEU A 700 39.68 17.83 -15.80
CA LEU A 700 38.62 18.32 -16.69
C LEU A 700 38.54 17.56 -18.01
N ASP A 701 39.66 17.02 -18.51
CA ASP A 701 39.70 16.26 -19.76
C ASP A 701 39.06 14.88 -19.57
N LYS A 702 39.37 14.20 -18.47
CA LYS A 702 38.71 12.94 -18.10
C LYS A 702 37.22 13.13 -17.84
N VAL A 703 36.81 14.26 -17.24
CA VAL A 703 35.38 14.58 -17.07
C VAL A 703 34.67 14.76 -18.42
N ARG A 704 35.31 15.37 -19.42
CA ARG A 704 34.74 15.51 -20.78
C ARG A 704 34.62 14.18 -21.49
N GLU A 705 35.66 13.34 -21.42
CA GLU A 705 35.68 11.98 -21.97
C GLU A 705 34.55 11.13 -21.39
N LEU A 706 34.48 11.05 -20.05
CA LEU A 706 33.44 10.30 -19.33
C LEU A 706 32.04 10.83 -19.64
N ARG A 707 31.88 12.15 -19.82
CA ARG A 707 30.59 12.74 -20.23
C ARG A 707 30.17 12.29 -21.64
N ALA A 708 31.11 12.18 -22.57
CA ALA A 708 30.85 11.68 -23.92
C ALA A 708 30.50 10.18 -23.90
N GLU A 709 31.22 9.38 -23.11
CA GLU A 709 30.94 7.95 -22.92
C GLU A 709 29.56 7.73 -22.31
N ILE A 710 29.21 8.46 -21.25
CA ILE A 710 27.86 8.43 -20.64
C ILE A 710 26.80 8.72 -21.71
N LYS A 711 27.00 9.73 -22.55
CA LYS A 711 26.03 10.09 -23.61
C LYS A 711 25.88 8.96 -24.64
N ASN A 712 26.98 8.28 -25.00
CA ASN A 712 26.94 7.13 -25.91
C ASN A 712 26.19 5.94 -25.30
N VAL A 713 26.52 5.56 -24.07
CA VAL A 713 25.85 4.46 -23.34
C VAL A 713 24.36 4.77 -23.15
N GLN A 714 24.00 6.04 -22.87
CA GLN A 714 22.59 6.47 -22.82
C GLN A 714 21.86 6.33 -24.17
N ALA A 715 22.54 6.60 -25.29
CA ALA A 715 21.96 6.40 -26.62
C ALA A 715 21.73 4.91 -26.93
N GLN A 716 22.68 4.05 -26.57
CA GLN A 716 22.52 2.59 -26.67
C GLN A 716 21.35 2.11 -25.83
N ARG A 717 21.27 2.56 -24.57
CA ARG A 717 20.16 2.26 -23.66
C ARG A 717 18.81 2.65 -24.26
N LYS A 718 18.70 3.85 -24.85
CA LYS A 718 17.48 4.29 -25.53
C LYS A 718 17.09 3.37 -26.69
N SER A 719 18.08 2.89 -27.45
CA SER A 719 17.83 1.95 -28.55
C SER A 719 17.38 0.57 -28.05
N VAL A 720 17.98 0.05 -26.97
CA VAL A 720 17.59 -1.24 -26.38
C VAL A 720 16.17 -1.14 -25.81
N LEU A 721 15.86 -0.06 -25.08
CA LEU A 721 14.51 0.21 -24.56
C LEU A 721 13.44 0.25 -25.66
N ALA A 722 13.76 0.83 -26.83
CA ALA A 722 12.83 0.85 -27.95
C ALA A 722 12.54 -0.56 -28.50
N LYS A 723 13.56 -1.42 -28.59
CA LYS A 723 13.42 -2.82 -29.03
C LYS A 723 12.65 -3.65 -28.00
N SER A 724 13.01 -3.50 -26.73
CA SER A 724 12.35 -4.13 -25.59
C SER A 724 10.86 -3.78 -25.56
N LYS A 725 10.52 -2.49 -25.69
CA LYS A 725 9.12 -2.04 -25.78
C LYS A 725 8.38 -2.63 -26.98
N ALA A 726 9.01 -2.67 -28.16
CA ALA A 726 8.38 -3.24 -29.36
C ALA A 726 8.04 -4.74 -29.17
N LEU A 727 8.97 -5.49 -28.57
CA LEU A 727 8.77 -6.92 -28.28
C LEU A 727 7.74 -7.13 -27.16
N GLN A 728 7.75 -6.29 -26.11
CA GLN A 728 6.70 -6.28 -25.08
C GLN A 728 5.30 -6.01 -25.68
N ASP A 729 5.18 -5.04 -26.60
CA ASP A 729 3.92 -4.75 -27.29
C ASP A 729 3.44 -5.95 -28.13
N GLU A 730 4.37 -6.71 -28.71
CA GLU A 730 4.09 -7.95 -29.43
C GLU A 730 3.58 -9.04 -28.47
N PHE A 731 4.26 -9.24 -27.34
CA PHE A 731 3.79 -10.11 -26.26
C PHE A 731 2.39 -9.71 -25.79
N ALA A 732 2.11 -8.43 -25.59
CA ALA A 732 0.80 -7.98 -25.14
C ALA A 732 -0.31 -8.30 -26.16
N ARG A 733 -0.02 -8.13 -27.45
CA ARG A 733 -0.96 -8.47 -28.55
C ARG A 733 -1.16 -9.98 -28.63
N PHE A 734 -0.09 -10.76 -28.55
CA PHE A 734 -0.13 -12.22 -28.56
C PHE A 734 -0.95 -12.73 -27.39
N ASN A 735 -0.63 -12.33 -26.16
CA ASN A 735 -1.35 -12.77 -24.96
C ASN A 735 -2.85 -12.43 -24.99
N ARG A 736 -3.22 -11.31 -25.60
CA ARG A 736 -4.63 -10.95 -25.77
C ARG A 736 -5.33 -11.84 -26.81
N ALA A 737 -4.64 -12.20 -27.88
CA ALA A 737 -5.15 -13.06 -28.95
C ALA A 737 -5.13 -14.56 -28.57
N ALA A 738 -4.14 -14.99 -27.78
CA ALA A 738 -3.94 -16.37 -27.33
C ALA A 738 -4.50 -16.64 -25.92
N LYS A 739 -5.19 -15.66 -25.30
CA LYS A 739 -5.67 -15.75 -23.92
C LYS A 739 -6.33 -17.08 -23.52
N PRO A 740 -7.32 -17.63 -24.24
CA PRO A 740 -7.93 -18.90 -23.86
C PRO A 740 -6.96 -20.08 -23.92
N TYR A 741 -5.99 -20.05 -24.83
CA TYR A 741 -4.92 -21.05 -24.92
C TYR A 741 -3.93 -20.91 -23.76
N ASN A 742 -3.48 -19.68 -23.45
CA ASN A 742 -2.56 -19.43 -22.34
C ASN A 742 -3.20 -19.77 -20.98
N ASP A 743 -4.47 -19.43 -20.78
CA ASP A 743 -5.23 -19.81 -19.58
C ASP A 743 -5.39 -21.34 -19.48
N ALA A 744 -5.60 -22.03 -20.61
CA ALA A 744 -5.67 -23.48 -20.66
C ALA A 744 -4.34 -24.14 -20.30
N GLN A 745 -3.24 -23.68 -20.91
CA GLN A 745 -1.89 -24.14 -20.62
C GLN A 745 -1.57 -24.01 -19.13
N LYS A 746 -1.85 -22.83 -18.54
CA LYS A 746 -1.64 -22.59 -17.11
C LYS A 746 -2.38 -23.59 -16.22
N LEU A 747 -3.66 -23.87 -16.50
CA LEU A 747 -4.43 -24.82 -15.68
C LEU A 747 -3.92 -26.26 -15.84
N LEU A 748 -3.59 -26.68 -17.07
CA LEU A 748 -3.12 -28.04 -17.34
C LEU A 748 -1.72 -28.29 -16.75
N VAL A 749 -0.80 -27.32 -16.86
CA VAL A 749 0.50 -27.39 -16.17
C VAL A 749 0.29 -27.43 -14.65
N GLN A 750 -0.67 -26.66 -14.12
CA GLN A 750 -0.99 -26.75 -12.70
C GLN A 750 -1.53 -28.14 -12.31
N GLU A 751 -2.37 -28.76 -13.14
CA GLU A 751 -2.85 -30.13 -12.91
C GLU A 751 -1.71 -31.15 -12.91
N GLU A 752 -0.79 -31.04 -13.87
CA GLU A 752 0.40 -31.89 -13.96
C GLU A 752 1.30 -31.73 -12.74
N ASN A 753 1.60 -30.48 -12.35
CA ASN A 753 2.41 -30.18 -11.17
C ASN A 753 1.84 -30.83 -9.89
N TYR A 754 0.52 -30.84 -9.73
CA TYR A 754 -0.14 -31.45 -8.57
C TYR A 754 -0.05 -32.99 -8.56
N LYS A 755 0.16 -33.64 -9.72
CA LYS A 755 0.35 -35.10 -9.80
C LYS A 755 1.72 -35.54 -9.28
N HIS A 756 2.71 -34.65 -9.28
CA HIS A 756 4.06 -34.96 -8.81
C HIS A 756 4.22 -34.95 -7.28
N PHE A 757 3.14 -34.84 -6.50
CA PHE A 757 3.24 -34.83 -5.03
C PHE A 757 4.01 -36.04 -4.49
N ASP A 758 3.75 -37.24 -5.02
CA ASP A 758 4.41 -38.46 -4.56
C ASP A 758 5.92 -38.48 -4.90
N GLU A 759 6.33 -37.82 -5.99
CA GLU A 759 7.73 -37.63 -6.35
C GLU A 759 8.43 -36.66 -5.41
N ILE A 760 7.77 -35.55 -5.06
CA ILE A 760 8.27 -34.60 -4.06
C ILE A 760 8.42 -35.34 -2.72
N ALA A 761 7.41 -36.12 -2.33
CA ALA A 761 7.39 -36.91 -1.10
C ALA A 761 8.58 -37.87 -0.97
N ALA A 762 8.99 -38.49 -2.08
CA ALA A 762 10.14 -39.40 -2.10
C ALA A 762 11.48 -38.71 -1.79
N LEU A 763 11.60 -37.40 -2.05
CA LEU A 763 12.82 -36.61 -1.79
C LEU A 763 12.92 -36.13 -0.33
N TYR A 764 11.89 -36.34 0.49
CA TYR A 764 11.78 -35.76 1.83
C TYR A 764 12.95 -36.10 2.75
N ASP A 765 13.28 -37.38 2.89
CA ASP A 765 14.27 -37.83 3.87
C ASP A 765 15.68 -37.35 3.51
N GLU A 766 16.02 -37.35 2.22
CA GLU A 766 17.28 -36.82 1.70
C GLU A 766 17.36 -35.30 1.88
N ALA A 767 16.31 -34.56 1.48
CA ALA A 767 16.23 -33.12 1.64
C ALA A 767 16.31 -32.70 3.11
N LYS A 768 15.71 -33.46 4.04
CA LYS A 768 15.76 -33.22 5.48
C LYS A 768 17.16 -33.37 6.05
N ALA A 769 17.88 -34.41 5.64
CA ALA A 769 19.27 -34.60 6.04
C ALA A 769 20.16 -33.48 5.50
N ALA A 770 20.00 -33.12 4.22
CA ALA A 770 20.76 -32.04 3.58
C ALA A 770 20.48 -30.67 4.21
N ALA A 771 19.21 -30.32 4.44
CA ALA A 771 18.81 -29.07 5.09
C ALA A 771 19.38 -28.94 6.52
N ALA A 772 19.39 -30.03 7.29
CA ALA A 772 19.98 -30.04 8.62
C ALA A 772 21.50 -29.82 8.59
N GLU A 773 22.18 -30.38 7.58
CA GLU A 773 23.62 -30.19 7.39
C GLU A 773 23.97 -28.77 6.93
N GLU A 774 23.18 -28.21 6.01
CA GLU A 774 23.28 -26.80 5.61
C GLU A 774 23.10 -25.84 6.79
N ASP A 775 22.13 -26.12 7.68
CA ASP A 775 21.89 -25.35 8.90
C ASP A 775 23.11 -25.40 9.85
N LYS A 776 23.70 -26.58 10.05
CA LYS A 776 24.92 -26.74 10.85
C LYS A 776 26.09 -25.98 10.25
N GLN A 777 26.30 -26.08 8.93
CA GLN A 777 27.37 -25.36 8.24
C GLN A 777 27.19 -23.85 8.35
N LYS A 778 25.95 -23.37 8.24
CA LYS A 778 25.63 -21.95 8.41
C LYS A 778 25.87 -21.48 9.84
N GLU A 779 25.47 -22.26 10.84
CA GLU A 779 25.73 -21.95 12.26
C GLU A 779 27.22 -21.99 12.59
N ALA A 780 27.98 -22.94 12.05
CA ALA A 780 29.43 -23.01 12.19
C ALA A 780 30.11 -21.78 11.56
N ARG A 781 29.74 -21.40 10.33
CA ARG A 781 30.25 -20.20 9.65
C ARG A 781 29.91 -18.92 10.41
N LEU A 782 28.71 -18.84 11.00
CA LEU A 782 28.31 -17.73 11.87
C LEU A 782 29.08 -17.71 13.19
N ALA A 783 29.39 -18.87 13.77
CA ALA A 783 30.21 -18.99 14.98
C ALA A 783 31.66 -18.58 14.72
N GLU A 784 32.22 -18.97 13.57
CA GLU A 784 33.56 -18.56 13.12
C GLU A 784 33.63 -17.05 12.90
N LYS A 785 32.68 -16.46 12.15
CA LYS A 785 32.56 -14.99 12.05
C LYS A 785 32.45 -14.30 13.41
N ARG A 786 31.71 -14.91 14.37
CA ARG A 786 31.60 -14.40 15.74
C ARG A 786 32.96 -14.36 16.44
N ALA A 787 33.73 -15.43 16.33
CA ALA A 787 35.06 -15.52 16.91
C ALA A 787 36.03 -14.50 16.28
N GLU A 788 35.96 -14.31 14.97
CA GLU A 788 36.77 -13.30 14.25
C GLU A 788 36.41 -11.87 14.67
N GLU A 789 35.12 -11.52 14.74
CA GLU A 789 34.67 -10.17 15.15
C GLU A 789 34.99 -9.88 16.62
N GLU A 790 34.84 -10.87 17.52
CA GLU A 790 35.22 -10.75 18.92
C GLU A 790 36.75 -10.56 19.07
N ALA A 791 37.54 -11.31 18.31
CA ALA A 791 39.00 -11.16 18.27
C ALA A 791 39.42 -9.78 17.73
N GLU A 792 38.80 -9.29 16.66
CA GLU A 792 39.08 -7.95 16.11
C GLU A 792 38.67 -6.84 17.09
N LEU A 793 37.53 -6.98 17.77
CA LEU A 793 37.08 -6.04 18.79
C LEU A 793 38.03 -6.03 20.00
N ALA A 794 38.49 -7.20 20.44
CA ALA A 794 39.50 -7.33 21.48
C ALA A 794 40.80 -6.63 21.06
N ARG A 795 41.23 -6.81 19.80
CA ARG A 795 42.41 -6.12 19.23
C ARG A 795 42.24 -4.60 19.19
N ARG A 796 41.10 -4.10 18.70
CA ARG A 796 40.78 -2.65 18.68
C ARG A 796 40.65 -2.05 20.08
N LYS A 797 40.10 -2.79 21.05
CA LYS A 797 40.05 -2.38 22.47
C LYS A 797 41.46 -2.34 23.07
N ALA A 798 42.30 -3.33 22.78
CA ALA A 798 43.70 -3.35 23.20
C ALA A 798 44.50 -2.20 22.59
N GLU A 799 44.33 -1.91 21.30
CA GLU A 799 44.95 -0.77 20.62
C GLU A 799 44.49 0.59 21.21
N LYS A 800 43.19 0.74 21.51
CA LYS A 800 42.66 1.95 22.18
C LYS A 800 43.16 2.08 23.63
N ALA A 801 43.29 0.97 24.36
CA ALA A 801 43.85 0.96 25.70
C ALA A 801 45.35 1.30 25.69
N ALA A 802 46.09 0.79 24.70
CA ALA A 802 47.50 1.12 24.48
C ALA A 802 47.70 2.60 24.09
N LYS A 803 46.82 3.16 23.26
CA LYS A 803 46.81 4.60 22.92
C LYS A 803 46.39 5.53 24.07
N LYS A 804 45.71 5.03 25.10
CA LYS A 804 45.39 5.78 26.33
C LYS A 804 46.48 5.69 27.40
N ARG A 805 47.44 4.77 27.25
CA ARG A 805 48.59 4.57 28.14
C ARG A 805 49.88 5.23 27.63
N LYS A 806 49.85 5.76 26.40
CA LYS A 806 50.80 6.76 25.90
C LYS A 806 50.15 8.13 26.03
#